data_AF-A0A1M5MWR9-F1
#
_entry.id   AF-A0A1M5MWR9-F1
#
_cell.length_a   1.000
_cell.length_b   1.000
_cell.length_c   1.000
_cell.angle_alpha   90.00
_cell.angle_beta   90.00
_cell.angle_gamma   90.00
#
_symmetry.space_group_name_H-M   'P 1'
#
loop_
_entity.id
_entity.type
_entity.pdbx_description
1 polymer ?
#
loop_
_entity_poly.entity_id
_entity_poly.type
_entity_poly.pdbx_seq_one_letter_code
_entity_poly.pdbx_strand_id
1 'polypeptide(L)'
;MMKRFVFAIALALVWAGCRKEDVQLANAELKLSWEKSGEGWKVKDLQLQAGGAWKNVGVPSGQYTLLFSEGKPDSTATIFKANTGVQFPEKVYHYQQDIWEAATEPVSLNTAGKAIAFFPQEAKTAGNVITFTSDNDQATVTAEWKLDEKYPTDIVVKQTAVVKKAGYYSLSSPTLVTVDEKDMAWATVPGYFQGDAIQKDFVLAYAYGQGVPELPVIYRERCVSTMAAIVDTKEQVSLAVIPAPGLGRDPWEEDHNTHEEWHIGISHKNRDAALAPSLYFPVLGEKPSLLKAGDTIAFEFRYSIQNGNWYKNVNHAANDIYQFKKTLALRTNRQSLTSRIEAMHHYLIDPKTSLWNIESYQGLKIGGQSYLGGVVGSQKDAMKNSDYGAMWMLAHATGDPLLKKNVLPYALNFKLVQQQTKPGFFQGAAIGQYYLAKRKMFVEEWGEFVEPVSLTYYTMLDVGNILLFEPDNKALLERLRLGADLLLKWQKEDGSWEVAYDQQTQKPLFTDIKDLRPTFYGLIVAYRILKDEKYLQAAEKGADWLVKNGVDKGQFLGVCGDARYAPDFATAQTAQALLDLYDITKKQVYQDAAIATARIYTTSIYTHPIPTQQEKLVNGQKRQDWEITQAGLGFEHGGIMGSAQRNGPIQLASHAGLFVRIFKLTGDSLLIDMARAGALGRDAFVDSATSVASYYWRAMNKGSGPYPHHAWWQIGWITDYLMAEAQLRSNDNVIFPRGFVTPKVGPHQSYGFAPGKIYNDPVNLILREGLFQLDDPNLECIMAQSVSKQRVYAVILNDRNEPHQQTLRIDLSRIKPGARAKAITELTENKTLSPGVAVDITVPRYGIKVYAVDL
;
A
#
# COMPACT_ATOMS: atom_id res chain seq x y z
N MET A 1 55.73 -36.37 -56.65
CA MET A 1 55.79 -35.35 -55.57
C MET A 1 54.58 -34.38 -55.56
N MET A 2 53.47 -34.68 -56.26
CA MET A 2 52.37 -33.70 -56.49
C MET A 2 50.99 -34.16 -55.98
N LYS A 3 50.93 -35.27 -55.22
CA LYS A 3 49.68 -35.80 -54.63
C LYS A 3 49.57 -35.65 -53.10
N ARG A 4 50.64 -35.24 -52.42
CA ARG A 4 50.65 -35.00 -50.96
C ARG A 4 50.42 -33.53 -50.56
N PHE A 5 50.57 -32.58 -51.49
CA PHE A 5 50.34 -31.16 -51.22
C PHE A 5 48.86 -30.75 -51.35
N VAL A 6 48.07 -31.43 -52.18
CA VAL A 6 46.64 -31.12 -52.37
C VAL A 6 45.78 -31.63 -51.20
N PHE A 7 46.19 -32.71 -50.52
CA PHE A 7 45.45 -33.25 -49.38
C PHE A 7 45.67 -32.46 -48.08
N ALA A 8 46.83 -31.80 -47.93
CA ALA A 8 47.12 -30.94 -46.77
C ALA A 8 46.42 -29.57 -46.85
N ILE A 9 46.21 -29.04 -48.07
CA ILE A 9 45.45 -27.79 -48.29
C ILE A 9 43.94 -28.02 -48.17
N ALA A 10 43.44 -29.20 -48.55
CA ALA A 10 42.04 -29.58 -48.34
C ALA A 10 41.68 -29.80 -46.85
N LEU A 11 42.62 -30.29 -46.02
CA LEU A 11 42.39 -30.39 -44.57
C LEU A 11 42.50 -29.05 -43.83
N ALA A 12 43.29 -28.10 -44.33
CA ALA A 12 43.38 -26.75 -43.77
C ALA A 12 42.17 -25.86 -44.13
N LEU A 13 41.49 -26.13 -45.25
CA LEU A 13 40.26 -25.42 -45.65
C LEU A 13 38.98 -25.95 -44.99
N VAL A 14 38.99 -27.15 -44.39
CA VAL A 14 37.85 -27.69 -43.64
C VAL A 14 37.84 -27.25 -42.16
N TRP A 15 38.97 -26.72 -41.65
CA TRP A 15 39.06 -26.12 -40.31
C TRP A 15 38.89 -24.58 -40.28
N ALA A 16 38.62 -23.96 -41.44
CA ALA A 16 38.35 -22.52 -41.55
C ALA A 16 36.85 -22.18 -41.60
N GLY A 17 35.94 -23.17 -41.53
CA GLY A 17 34.50 -23.00 -41.70
C GLY A 17 33.70 -23.26 -40.43
N CYS A 18 33.79 -22.36 -39.45
CA CYS A 18 32.77 -21.98 -38.45
C CYS A 18 33.43 -21.14 -37.36
N ARG A 19 33.86 -19.91 -37.69
CA ARG A 19 34.09 -18.91 -36.65
C ARG A 19 32.70 -18.54 -36.11
N LYS A 20 32.35 -18.97 -34.91
CA LYS A 20 31.12 -18.50 -34.25
C LYS A 20 31.22 -16.99 -34.10
N GLU A 21 30.30 -16.27 -34.74
CA GLU A 21 30.13 -14.83 -34.52
C GLU A 21 29.44 -14.68 -33.16
N ASP A 22 30.19 -14.21 -32.16
CA ASP A 22 29.70 -13.92 -30.82
C ASP A 22 29.79 -12.40 -30.58
N VAL A 23 28.76 -11.83 -29.94
CA VAL A 23 28.77 -10.43 -29.48
C VAL A 23 28.46 -10.40 -27.98
N GLN A 24 28.96 -9.40 -27.25
CA GLN A 24 28.80 -9.35 -25.80
C GLN A 24 28.72 -7.92 -25.25
N LEU A 25 27.99 -7.79 -24.15
CA LEU A 25 28.02 -6.66 -23.22
C LEU A 25 28.61 -7.15 -21.89
N ALA A 26 29.63 -6.47 -21.38
CA ALA A 26 30.27 -6.89 -20.13
C ALA A 26 30.80 -5.68 -19.34
N ASN A 27 30.69 -5.78 -18.03
CA ASN A 27 31.41 -4.94 -17.06
C ASN A 27 31.92 -5.80 -15.90
N ALA A 28 32.26 -5.18 -14.76
CA ALA A 28 32.78 -5.89 -13.60
C ALA A 28 31.74 -6.75 -12.86
N GLU A 29 30.45 -6.48 -13.06
CA GLU A 29 29.34 -7.10 -12.31
C GLU A 29 28.45 -7.99 -13.17
N LEU A 30 28.31 -7.68 -14.46
CA LEU A 30 27.40 -8.36 -15.38
C LEU A 30 28.09 -8.68 -16.70
N LYS A 31 27.80 -9.87 -17.24
CA LYS A 31 28.16 -10.30 -18.60
C LYS A 31 26.93 -10.86 -19.29
N LEU A 32 26.71 -10.41 -20.51
CA LEU A 32 25.65 -10.90 -21.39
C LEU A 32 26.26 -11.14 -22.76
N SER A 33 26.13 -12.36 -23.28
CA SER A 33 26.67 -12.71 -24.59
C SER A 33 25.60 -13.34 -25.48
N TRP A 34 25.77 -13.15 -26.80
CA TRP A 34 24.94 -13.74 -27.82
C TRP A 34 25.79 -14.53 -28.80
N GLU A 35 25.21 -15.61 -29.31
CA GLU A 35 25.78 -16.37 -30.43
C GLU A 35 24.84 -16.35 -31.64
N LYS A 36 25.41 -16.27 -32.83
CA LYS A 36 24.67 -16.42 -34.07
C LYS A 36 24.40 -17.89 -34.37
N SER A 37 23.12 -18.23 -34.56
CA SER A 37 22.66 -19.56 -34.95
C SER A 37 21.96 -19.52 -36.32
N GLY A 38 21.55 -20.68 -36.84
CA GLY A 38 20.76 -20.76 -38.08
C GLY A 38 19.37 -20.10 -37.97
N GLU A 39 18.88 -19.86 -36.75
CA GLU A 39 17.61 -19.17 -36.50
C GLU A 39 17.78 -17.66 -36.25
N GLY A 40 19.02 -17.18 -36.10
CA GLY A 40 19.34 -15.80 -35.72
C GLY A 40 20.22 -15.72 -34.45
N TRP A 41 20.37 -14.51 -33.92
CA TRP A 41 21.12 -14.20 -32.71
C TRP A 41 20.34 -14.58 -31.45
N LYS A 42 20.93 -15.45 -30.63
CA LYS A 42 20.33 -15.94 -29.38
C LYS A 42 21.18 -15.51 -28.20
N VAL A 43 20.55 -15.28 -27.04
CA VAL A 43 21.31 -15.09 -25.80
C VAL A 43 21.96 -16.43 -25.47
N LYS A 44 23.28 -16.42 -25.31
CA LYS A 44 24.10 -17.60 -25.04
C LYS A 44 24.29 -17.78 -23.54
N ASP A 45 24.64 -16.71 -22.86
CA ASP A 45 24.81 -16.70 -21.41
C ASP A 45 24.55 -15.30 -20.83
N LEU A 46 23.98 -15.30 -19.63
CA LEU A 46 23.86 -14.15 -18.74
C LEU A 46 24.54 -14.55 -17.43
N GLN A 47 25.57 -13.80 -17.03
CA GLN A 47 26.33 -14.06 -15.81
C GLN A 47 26.36 -12.84 -14.91
N LEU A 48 26.13 -13.08 -13.62
CA LEU A 48 26.21 -12.08 -12.55
C LEU A 48 27.38 -12.42 -11.62
N GLN A 49 28.15 -11.41 -11.26
CA GLN A 49 29.24 -11.54 -10.30
C GLN A 49 28.66 -11.61 -8.87
N ALA A 50 28.94 -12.69 -8.15
CA ALA A 50 28.45 -12.92 -6.80
C ALA A 50 29.53 -13.63 -5.96
N GLY A 51 29.95 -13.01 -4.85
CA GLY A 51 30.94 -13.63 -3.93
C GLY A 51 32.30 -13.92 -4.58
N GLY A 52 32.71 -13.12 -5.57
CA GLY A 52 33.97 -13.31 -6.29
C GLY A 52 33.92 -14.31 -7.46
N ALA A 53 32.78 -14.93 -7.72
CA ALA A 53 32.57 -15.85 -8.83
C ALA A 53 31.48 -15.36 -9.81
N TRP A 54 31.63 -15.72 -11.08
CA TRP A 54 30.59 -15.54 -12.09
C TRP A 54 29.57 -16.67 -11.98
N LYS A 55 28.28 -16.33 -11.82
CA LYS A 55 27.18 -17.29 -11.79
C LYS A 55 26.28 -17.08 -12.99
N ASN A 56 25.87 -18.17 -13.65
CA ASN A 56 24.86 -18.10 -14.70
C ASN A 56 23.51 -17.76 -14.08
N VAL A 57 22.70 -16.99 -14.79
CA VAL A 57 21.39 -16.54 -14.33
C VAL A 57 20.31 -17.11 -15.25
N GLY A 58 19.41 -17.92 -14.70
CA GLY A 58 18.31 -18.53 -15.44
C GLY A 58 18.74 -19.36 -16.66
N VAL A 59 17.79 -19.63 -17.55
CA VAL A 59 18.00 -20.31 -18.84
C VAL A 59 17.99 -19.27 -19.97
N PRO A 60 19.11 -19.06 -20.68
CA PRO A 60 19.21 -18.16 -21.82
C PRO A 60 18.16 -18.37 -22.91
N SER A 61 17.63 -17.28 -23.47
CA SER A 61 16.72 -17.31 -24.62
C SER A 61 17.10 -16.27 -25.69
N GLY A 62 16.79 -14.99 -25.46
CA GLY A 62 16.91 -13.93 -26.46
C GLY A 62 15.77 -13.88 -27.48
N GLN A 63 14.67 -14.59 -27.26
CA GLN A 63 13.53 -14.61 -28.18
C GLN A 63 12.72 -13.31 -28.11
N TYR A 64 12.39 -12.75 -29.27
CA TYR A 64 11.52 -11.59 -29.43
C TYR A 64 10.11 -12.05 -29.81
N THR A 65 9.11 -11.29 -29.37
CA THR A 65 7.71 -11.55 -29.74
C THR A 65 7.03 -10.27 -30.20
N LEU A 66 6.49 -10.30 -31.41
CA LEU A 66 5.56 -9.30 -31.94
C LEU A 66 4.15 -9.91 -31.97
N LEU A 67 3.19 -9.27 -31.32
CA LEU A 67 1.78 -9.60 -31.44
C LEU A 67 1.14 -8.76 -32.55
N PHE A 68 0.37 -9.42 -33.40
CA PHE A 68 -0.34 -8.77 -34.51
C PHE A 68 -1.81 -9.24 -34.56
N SER A 69 -2.72 -8.31 -34.80
CA SER A 69 -4.12 -8.59 -35.13
C SER A 69 -4.59 -7.67 -36.25
N GLU A 70 -5.24 -8.22 -37.27
CA GLU A 70 -5.72 -7.42 -38.41
C GLU A 70 -6.87 -6.49 -37.99
N GLY A 71 -7.78 -6.99 -37.15
CA GLY A 71 -8.86 -6.21 -36.53
C GLY A 71 -8.67 -6.02 -35.03
N LYS A 72 -9.57 -5.27 -34.40
CA LYS A 72 -9.57 -5.12 -32.94
C LYS A 72 -9.70 -6.51 -32.29
N PRO A 73 -8.84 -6.85 -31.29
CA PRO A 73 -8.91 -8.14 -30.63
C PRO A 73 -10.26 -8.45 -30.00
N ASP A 74 -10.56 -9.74 -29.84
CA ASP A 74 -11.72 -10.22 -29.10
C ASP A 74 -11.69 -9.72 -27.65
N SER A 75 -12.89 -9.39 -27.14
CA SER A 75 -13.14 -8.92 -25.78
C SER A 75 -14.13 -9.84 -25.05
N THR A 76 -14.30 -11.08 -25.50
CA THR A 76 -15.16 -12.06 -24.83
C THR A 76 -14.45 -12.64 -23.61
N ALA A 77 -14.92 -12.29 -22.43
CA ALA A 77 -14.35 -12.75 -21.16
C ALA A 77 -14.37 -14.28 -21.00
N THR A 78 -13.27 -14.83 -20.49
CA THR A 78 -13.21 -16.25 -20.08
C THR A 78 -13.87 -16.43 -18.72
N ILE A 79 -14.76 -17.42 -18.61
CA ILE A 79 -15.45 -17.76 -17.36
C ILE A 79 -14.54 -18.65 -16.51
N PHE A 80 -14.24 -18.20 -15.29
CA PHE A 80 -13.52 -18.98 -14.29
C PHE A 80 -14.44 -19.42 -13.16
N LYS A 81 -14.05 -20.51 -12.50
CA LYS A 81 -14.71 -21.04 -11.31
C LYS A 81 -13.74 -21.00 -10.14
N ALA A 82 -14.26 -20.68 -8.96
CA ALA A 82 -13.52 -20.88 -7.71
C ALA A 82 -13.27 -22.38 -7.48
N ASN A 83 -12.36 -22.73 -6.58
CA ASN A 83 -12.09 -24.13 -6.20
C ASN A 83 -13.32 -24.90 -5.65
N THR A 84 -14.40 -24.20 -5.29
CA THR A 84 -15.70 -24.79 -4.93
C THR A 84 -16.54 -25.20 -6.14
N GLY A 85 -16.10 -24.88 -7.37
CA GLY A 85 -16.81 -25.14 -8.61
C GLY A 85 -17.86 -24.08 -9.00
N VAL A 86 -18.04 -23.04 -8.18
CA VAL A 86 -18.96 -21.92 -8.43
C VAL A 86 -18.31 -20.92 -9.39
N GLN A 87 -19.08 -20.39 -10.34
CA GLN A 87 -18.61 -19.32 -11.24
C GLN A 87 -18.22 -18.08 -10.43
N PHE A 88 -17.07 -17.51 -10.77
CA PHE A 88 -16.49 -16.37 -10.06
C PHE A 88 -16.48 -15.09 -10.92
N PRO A 89 -16.75 -13.90 -10.33
CA PRO A 89 -17.29 -13.71 -8.97
C PRO A 89 -18.77 -14.09 -8.90
N GLU A 90 -19.31 -14.26 -7.70
CA GLU A 90 -20.74 -14.53 -7.52
C GLU A 90 -21.59 -13.32 -7.94
N LYS A 91 -22.80 -13.56 -8.46
CA LYS A 91 -23.67 -12.51 -9.05
C LYS A 91 -24.00 -11.34 -8.12
N VAL A 92 -23.90 -11.53 -6.80
CA VAL A 92 -24.15 -10.48 -5.80
C VAL A 92 -23.08 -9.37 -5.82
N TYR A 93 -21.87 -9.68 -6.31
CA TYR A 93 -20.75 -8.75 -6.43
C TYR A 93 -20.79 -8.00 -7.77
N HIS A 94 -21.86 -7.25 -8.00
CA HIS A 94 -22.14 -6.59 -9.29
C HIS A 94 -20.97 -5.76 -9.81
N TYR A 95 -20.32 -4.97 -8.96
CA TYR A 95 -19.20 -4.12 -9.37
C TYR A 95 -17.95 -4.91 -9.76
N GLN A 96 -17.78 -6.11 -9.21
CA GLN A 96 -16.64 -6.97 -9.50
C GLN A 96 -16.86 -7.79 -10.76
N GLN A 97 -18.10 -7.99 -11.22
CA GLN A 97 -18.39 -8.67 -12.49
C GLN A 97 -17.70 -7.96 -13.65
N ASP A 98 -18.00 -6.67 -13.87
CA ASP A 98 -17.43 -5.89 -14.98
C ASP A 98 -15.90 -5.84 -14.95
N ILE A 99 -15.33 -5.69 -13.75
CA ILE A 99 -13.87 -5.61 -13.57
C ILE A 99 -13.23 -6.98 -13.86
N TRP A 100 -13.85 -8.06 -13.41
CA TRP A 100 -13.36 -9.41 -13.65
C TRP A 100 -13.48 -9.80 -15.11
N GLU A 101 -14.59 -9.49 -15.77
CA GLU A 101 -14.79 -9.73 -17.20
C GLU A 101 -13.68 -9.06 -18.02
N ALA A 102 -13.43 -7.77 -17.81
CA ALA A 102 -12.35 -7.05 -18.49
C ALA A 102 -10.95 -7.62 -18.18
N ALA A 103 -10.75 -8.18 -16.99
CA ALA A 103 -9.50 -8.79 -16.57
C ALA A 103 -9.31 -10.22 -17.12
N THR A 104 -10.36 -10.87 -17.61
CA THR A 104 -10.32 -12.22 -18.18
C THR A 104 -10.60 -12.26 -19.68
N GLU A 105 -10.57 -11.11 -20.34
CA GLU A 105 -10.55 -11.00 -21.80
C GLU A 105 -9.24 -11.54 -22.40
N PRO A 106 -9.23 -11.93 -23.69
CA PRO A 106 -8.05 -12.47 -24.36
C PRO A 106 -6.80 -11.58 -24.30
N VAL A 107 -6.92 -10.25 -24.29
CA VAL A 107 -5.76 -9.35 -24.14
C VAL A 107 -5.15 -9.49 -22.75
N SER A 108 -5.97 -9.39 -21.70
CA SER A 108 -5.55 -9.54 -20.29
C SER A 108 -5.01 -10.95 -19.98
N LEU A 109 -5.56 -11.99 -20.60
CA LEU A 109 -5.06 -13.37 -20.49
C LEU A 109 -3.86 -13.66 -21.40
N ASN A 110 -3.40 -12.66 -22.16
CA ASN A 110 -2.29 -12.77 -23.10
C ASN A 110 -2.50 -13.88 -24.13
N THR A 111 -3.73 -14.05 -24.62
CA THR A 111 -4.12 -15.02 -25.66
C THR A 111 -4.55 -14.35 -26.96
N ALA A 112 -4.81 -13.05 -26.95
CA ALA A 112 -5.16 -12.26 -28.11
C ALA A 112 -4.02 -12.14 -29.15
N GLY A 113 -4.42 -11.99 -30.42
CA GLY A 113 -3.51 -11.74 -31.53
C GLY A 113 -2.64 -12.94 -31.91
N LYS A 114 -2.09 -12.89 -33.13
CA LYS A 114 -1.08 -13.84 -33.59
C LYS A 114 0.28 -13.45 -33.00
N ALA A 115 0.88 -14.38 -32.25
CA ALA A 115 2.25 -14.23 -31.79
C ALA A 115 3.24 -14.59 -32.90
N ILE A 116 4.19 -13.69 -33.16
CA ILE A 116 5.27 -13.88 -34.12
C ILE A 116 6.57 -13.86 -33.32
N ALA A 117 7.03 -15.07 -32.97
CA ALA A 117 8.31 -15.29 -32.32
C ALA A 117 9.45 -15.23 -33.34
N PHE A 118 10.55 -14.58 -32.98
CA PHE A 118 11.75 -14.53 -33.82
C PHE A 118 13.02 -14.29 -33.01
N PHE A 119 14.16 -14.62 -33.63
CA PHE A 119 15.48 -14.14 -33.20
C PHE A 119 15.98 -13.13 -34.23
N PRO A 120 16.69 -12.07 -33.82
CA PRO A 120 17.23 -11.09 -34.76
C PRO A 120 18.22 -11.72 -35.74
N GLN A 121 18.25 -11.25 -36.98
CA GLN A 121 19.09 -11.82 -38.04
C GLN A 121 20.44 -11.09 -38.15
N GLU A 122 20.43 -9.78 -37.88
CA GLU A 122 21.62 -8.93 -37.90
C GLU A 122 21.98 -8.44 -36.49
N ALA A 123 23.28 -8.27 -36.25
CA ALA A 123 23.81 -7.59 -35.08
C ALA A 123 24.92 -6.62 -35.52
N LYS A 124 24.88 -5.39 -35.02
CA LYS A 124 25.89 -4.35 -35.25
C LYS A 124 26.35 -3.81 -33.90
N THR A 125 27.65 -3.81 -33.67
CA THR A 125 28.24 -3.26 -32.44
C THR A 125 28.83 -1.88 -32.74
N ALA A 126 28.44 -0.88 -31.95
CA ALA A 126 28.98 0.47 -32.02
C ALA A 126 29.27 0.96 -30.59
N GLY A 127 30.55 1.01 -30.21
CA GLY A 127 30.95 1.34 -28.84
C GLY A 127 30.44 0.30 -27.85
N ASN A 128 29.67 0.75 -26.85
CA ASN A 128 29.03 -0.09 -25.83
C ASN A 128 27.57 -0.45 -26.16
N VAL A 129 27.12 -0.21 -27.39
CA VAL A 129 25.76 -0.51 -27.84
C VAL A 129 25.81 -1.64 -28.87
N ILE A 130 24.92 -2.61 -28.71
CA ILE A 130 24.66 -3.65 -29.71
C ILE A 130 23.25 -3.44 -30.26
N THR A 131 23.16 -3.24 -31.57
CA THR A 131 21.90 -3.09 -32.29
C THR A 131 21.58 -4.39 -33.01
N PHE A 132 20.48 -5.01 -32.65
CA PHE A 132 19.93 -6.19 -33.32
C PHE A 132 18.79 -5.79 -34.25
N THR A 133 18.72 -6.40 -35.44
CA THR A 133 17.65 -6.14 -36.41
C THR A 133 17.04 -7.44 -36.93
N SER A 134 15.72 -7.46 -37.03
CA SER A 134 14.94 -8.50 -37.69
C SER A 134 13.94 -7.88 -38.65
N ASP A 135 13.71 -8.54 -39.76
CA ASP A 135 12.77 -8.11 -40.78
C ASP A 135 11.81 -9.26 -41.11
N ASN A 136 10.50 -9.02 -40.99
CA ASN A 136 9.48 -9.99 -41.36
C ASN A 136 8.32 -9.31 -42.11
N ASP A 137 7.29 -10.08 -42.47
CA ASP A 137 6.13 -9.60 -43.23
C ASP A 137 5.30 -8.52 -42.53
N GLN A 138 5.42 -8.39 -41.21
CA GLN A 138 4.62 -7.50 -40.38
C GLN A 138 5.38 -6.24 -39.97
N ALA A 139 6.67 -6.34 -39.65
CA ALA A 139 7.48 -5.21 -39.23
C ALA A 139 8.98 -5.45 -39.43
N THR A 140 9.72 -4.34 -39.48
CA THR A 140 11.16 -4.33 -39.22
C THR A 140 11.37 -3.94 -37.76
N VAL A 141 11.92 -4.85 -36.97
CA VAL A 141 12.16 -4.65 -35.53
C VAL A 141 13.66 -4.45 -35.28
N THR A 142 13.99 -3.37 -34.58
CA THR A 142 15.34 -3.06 -34.13
C THR A 142 15.37 -2.97 -32.61
N ALA A 143 16.43 -3.47 -31.99
CA ALA A 143 16.64 -3.38 -30.54
C ALA A 143 18.08 -2.99 -30.23
N GLU A 144 18.24 -1.88 -29.53
CA GLU A 144 19.52 -1.38 -29.05
C GLU A 144 19.71 -1.80 -27.59
N TRP A 145 20.81 -2.49 -27.30
CA TRP A 145 21.16 -3.00 -25.97
C TRP A 145 22.43 -2.31 -25.47
N LYS A 146 22.43 -1.91 -24.20
CA LYS A 146 23.61 -1.41 -23.50
C LYS A 146 23.53 -1.70 -22.00
N LEU A 147 24.67 -1.72 -21.33
CA LEU A 147 24.70 -1.70 -19.86
C LEU A 147 24.49 -0.27 -19.36
N ASP A 148 23.75 -0.11 -18.28
CA ASP A 148 23.63 1.20 -17.61
C ASP A 148 24.96 1.54 -16.91
N GLU A 149 25.42 2.78 -17.06
CA GLU A 149 26.69 3.22 -16.50
C GLU A 149 26.60 3.47 -14.99
N LYS A 150 25.42 3.87 -14.49
CA LYS A 150 25.18 4.18 -13.09
C LYS A 150 24.77 2.93 -12.31
N TYR A 151 24.02 2.04 -12.94
CA TYR A 151 23.53 0.79 -12.36
C TYR A 151 24.11 -0.40 -13.14
N PRO A 152 25.32 -0.87 -12.83
CA PRO A 152 26.08 -1.80 -13.68
C PRO A 152 25.40 -3.17 -13.86
N THR A 153 24.42 -3.51 -13.03
CA THR A 153 23.59 -4.71 -13.15
C THR A 153 22.35 -4.54 -14.05
N ASP A 154 22.15 -3.34 -14.58
CA ASP A 154 21.04 -3.04 -15.47
C ASP A 154 21.44 -3.14 -16.94
N ILE A 155 20.52 -3.67 -17.72
CA ILE A 155 20.61 -3.71 -19.18
C ILE A 155 19.48 -2.85 -19.74
N VAL A 156 19.82 -1.73 -20.36
CA VAL A 156 18.86 -0.83 -21.00
C VAL A 156 18.62 -1.29 -22.43
N VAL A 157 17.34 -1.43 -22.79
CA VAL A 157 16.92 -1.86 -24.11
C VAL A 157 15.93 -0.88 -24.70
N LYS A 158 16.26 -0.34 -25.88
CA LYS A 158 15.34 0.44 -26.70
C LYS A 158 14.88 -0.40 -27.88
N GLN A 159 13.59 -0.68 -27.95
CA GLN A 159 12.99 -1.38 -29.09
C GLN A 159 12.30 -0.40 -30.02
N THR A 160 12.36 -0.66 -31.32
CA THR A 160 11.65 0.08 -32.36
C THR A 160 11.10 -0.89 -33.39
N ALA A 161 9.83 -0.75 -33.76
CA ALA A 161 9.20 -1.54 -34.81
C ALA A 161 8.56 -0.60 -35.83
N VAL A 162 9.02 -0.67 -37.08
CA VAL A 162 8.39 0.00 -38.22
C VAL A 162 7.45 -0.99 -38.88
N VAL A 163 6.14 -0.75 -38.78
CA VAL A 163 5.14 -1.71 -39.26
C VAL A 163 4.97 -1.63 -40.77
N LYS A 164 4.68 -2.76 -41.40
CA LYS A 164 4.55 -2.88 -42.87
C LYS A 164 3.11 -3.04 -43.34
N LYS A 165 2.18 -3.33 -42.42
CA LYS A 165 0.76 -3.54 -42.69
C LYS A 165 -0.09 -2.82 -41.66
N ALA A 166 -1.30 -2.44 -42.04
CA ALA A 166 -2.25 -1.89 -41.09
C ALA A 166 -2.76 -2.99 -40.13
N GLY A 167 -3.03 -2.63 -38.88
CA GLY A 167 -3.58 -3.52 -37.86
C GLY A 167 -3.23 -3.08 -36.46
N TYR A 168 -3.50 -3.95 -35.49
CA TYR A 168 -3.14 -3.78 -34.09
C TYR A 168 -1.84 -4.50 -33.78
N TYR A 169 -0.89 -3.81 -33.15
CA TYR A 169 0.43 -4.34 -32.84
C TYR A 169 0.78 -4.15 -31.37
N SER A 170 1.46 -5.15 -30.80
CA SER A 170 2.10 -5.03 -29.49
C SER A 170 3.45 -5.71 -29.54
N LEU A 171 4.49 -5.01 -29.13
CA LEU A 171 5.83 -5.58 -29.04
C LEU A 171 6.13 -5.90 -27.58
N SER A 172 6.58 -7.13 -27.32
CA SER A 172 7.03 -7.49 -25.99
C SER A 172 8.51 -7.18 -25.81
N SER A 173 8.91 -6.92 -24.57
CA SER A 173 10.32 -7.06 -24.18
C SER A 173 10.82 -8.46 -24.57
N PRO A 174 12.06 -8.62 -25.05
CA PRO A 174 12.59 -9.93 -25.36
C PRO A 174 12.62 -10.84 -24.13
N THR A 175 12.54 -12.16 -24.31
CA THR A 175 12.79 -13.09 -23.21
C THR A 175 14.30 -13.14 -23.00
N LEU A 176 14.83 -12.40 -22.01
CA LEU A 176 16.26 -12.39 -21.71
C LEU A 176 16.72 -13.79 -21.25
N VAL A 177 16.10 -14.25 -20.17
CA VAL A 177 16.24 -15.60 -19.60
C VAL A 177 14.89 -16.07 -19.08
N THR A 178 14.71 -17.38 -18.94
CA THR A 178 13.58 -17.98 -18.22
C THR A 178 14.04 -18.58 -16.90
N VAL A 179 13.15 -18.58 -15.91
CA VAL A 179 13.37 -19.24 -14.62
C VAL A 179 12.50 -20.50 -14.56
N ASP A 180 13.08 -21.63 -14.16
CA ASP A 180 12.29 -22.85 -13.94
C ASP A 180 11.41 -22.67 -12.69
N GLU A 181 10.16 -23.12 -12.72
CA GLU A 181 9.24 -23.00 -11.57
C GLU A 181 9.81 -23.62 -10.29
N LYS A 182 10.66 -24.65 -10.41
CA LYS A 182 11.35 -25.30 -9.26
C LYS A 182 12.53 -24.50 -8.73
N ASP A 183 13.06 -23.55 -9.49
CA ASP A 183 14.09 -22.61 -9.05
C ASP A 183 13.52 -21.26 -8.57
N MET A 184 12.24 -20.98 -8.82
CA MET A 184 11.59 -19.78 -8.30
C MET A 184 11.57 -19.78 -6.76
N ALA A 185 12.02 -18.68 -6.17
CA ALA A 185 11.92 -18.41 -4.73
C ALA A 185 10.81 -17.40 -4.40
N TRP A 186 10.58 -16.44 -5.29
CA TRP A 186 9.53 -15.43 -5.16
C TRP A 186 9.17 -14.84 -6.52
N ALA A 187 7.94 -14.39 -6.72
CA ALA A 187 7.62 -13.48 -7.81
C ALA A 187 6.56 -12.46 -7.40
N THR A 188 6.58 -11.28 -8.01
CA THR A 188 5.60 -10.23 -7.76
C THR A 188 5.45 -9.29 -8.95
N VAL A 189 4.22 -8.82 -9.14
CA VAL A 189 3.92 -7.56 -9.81
C VAL A 189 3.34 -6.65 -8.72
N PRO A 190 4.09 -5.65 -8.23
CA PRO A 190 3.67 -4.84 -7.09
C PRO A 190 2.29 -4.23 -7.30
N GLY A 191 1.38 -4.45 -6.35
CA GLY A 191 -0.02 -4.00 -6.38
C GLY A 191 -1.02 -5.03 -6.91
N TYR A 192 -0.54 -6.14 -7.49
CA TYR A 192 -1.38 -7.23 -7.99
C TYR A 192 -1.24 -8.53 -7.23
N PHE A 193 -0.02 -9.06 -7.12
CA PHE A 193 0.23 -10.32 -6.42
C PHE A 193 1.67 -10.41 -5.92
N GLN A 194 1.87 -11.32 -4.98
CA GLN A 194 3.17 -11.79 -4.58
C GLN A 194 3.10 -13.25 -4.10
N GLY A 195 4.21 -13.96 -4.14
CA GLY A 195 4.31 -15.25 -3.47
C GLY A 195 5.52 -16.08 -3.86
N ASP A 196 5.70 -17.18 -3.13
CA ASP A 196 6.82 -18.11 -3.19
C ASP A 196 6.58 -19.32 -4.11
N ALA A 197 5.35 -19.47 -4.63
CA ALA A 197 4.97 -20.62 -5.44
C ALA A 197 3.93 -20.27 -6.51
N ILE A 198 3.91 -21.08 -7.59
CA ILE A 198 2.86 -21.04 -8.61
C ILE A 198 1.56 -21.54 -8.01
N GLN A 199 0.54 -20.70 -8.06
CA GLN A 199 -0.80 -20.99 -7.60
C GLN A 199 -1.64 -21.55 -8.76
N LYS A 200 -2.06 -22.81 -8.63
CA LYS A 200 -2.88 -23.53 -9.62
C LYS A 200 -4.36 -23.10 -9.58
N ASP A 201 -4.83 -22.62 -8.43
CA ASP A 201 -6.14 -21.97 -8.37
C ASP A 201 -6.04 -20.55 -8.93
N PHE A 202 -6.46 -20.38 -10.17
CA PHE A 202 -6.37 -19.10 -10.87
C PHE A 202 -7.15 -17.97 -10.14
N VAL A 203 -8.26 -18.27 -9.48
CA VAL A 203 -9.02 -17.25 -8.74
C VAL A 203 -8.22 -16.77 -7.52
N LEU A 204 -7.61 -17.68 -6.76
CA LEU A 204 -6.73 -17.30 -5.64
C LEU A 204 -5.53 -16.46 -6.10
N ALA A 205 -4.90 -16.85 -7.20
CA ALA A 205 -3.74 -16.12 -7.70
C ALA A 205 -4.09 -14.74 -8.26
N TYR A 206 -5.12 -14.67 -9.11
CA TYR A 206 -5.39 -13.50 -9.93
C TYR A 206 -6.34 -12.51 -9.26
N ALA A 207 -7.38 -13.01 -8.57
CA ALA A 207 -8.35 -12.15 -7.89
C ALA A 207 -7.82 -11.65 -6.52
N TYR A 208 -7.14 -12.54 -5.79
CA TYR A 208 -6.69 -12.30 -4.41
C TYR A 208 -5.19 -12.07 -4.26
N GLY A 209 -4.39 -12.23 -5.33
CA GLY A 209 -2.94 -12.07 -5.25
C GLY A 209 -2.26 -13.12 -4.36
N GLN A 210 -2.90 -14.27 -4.11
CA GLN A 210 -2.40 -15.32 -3.21
C GLN A 210 -1.57 -16.35 -3.99
N GLY A 211 -0.28 -16.02 -4.17
CA GLY A 211 0.66 -16.81 -4.96
C GLY A 211 0.75 -16.33 -6.41
N VAL A 212 1.67 -16.95 -7.17
CA VAL A 212 2.02 -16.53 -8.52
C VAL A 212 1.05 -17.16 -9.53
N PRO A 213 0.35 -16.40 -10.39
CA PRO A 213 -0.58 -16.99 -11.34
C PRO A 213 0.10 -17.95 -12.31
N GLU A 214 -0.57 -19.07 -12.58
CA GLU A 214 -0.10 -20.06 -13.55
C GLU A 214 -0.10 -19.51 -14.99
N LEU A 215 -1.12 -18.72 -15.34
CA LEU A 215 -1.30 -18.14 -16.68
C LEU A 215 -0.42 -16.89 -16.89
N PRO A 216 0.02 -16.60 -18.14
CA PRO A 216 0.85 -15.45 -18.47
C PRO A 216 0.06 -14.15 -18.61
N VAL A 217 -0.73 -13.82 -17.60
CA VAL A 217 -1.63 -12.64 -17.58
C VAL A 217 -0.86 -11.33 -17.73
N ILE A 218 -1.48 -10.35 -18.41
CA ILE A 218 -0.97 -8.99 -18.56
C ILE A 218 -1.75 -8.06 -17.63
N TYR A 219 -1.02 -7.41 -16.74
CA TYR A 219 -1.55 -6.48 -15.75
C TYR A 219 -1.65 -5.06 -16.30
N ARG A 220 -2.72 -4.37 -15.91
CA ARG A 220 -2.92 -2.95 -16.20
C ARG A 220 -2.06 -2.10 -15.28
N GLU A 221 -1.33 -1.15 -15.83
CA GLU A 221 -0.44 -0.26 -15.06
C GLU A 221 -1.14 0.53 -13.94
N ARG A 222 -2.46 0.74 -14.01
CA ARG A 222 -3.20 1.59 -13.07
C ARG A 222 -3.22 1.10 -11.62
N CYS A 223 -3.06 -0.21 -11.37
CA CYS A 223 -2.87 -0.75 -10.02
C CYS A 223 -1.44 -1.26 -9.78
N VAL A 224 -0.54 -1.18 -10.77
CA VAL A 224 0.87 -1.47 -10.53
C VAL A 224 1.41 -0.37 -9.63
N SER A 225 1.77 -0.68 -8.39
CA SER A 225 2.20 0.33 -7.41
C SER A 225 3.66 0.73 -7.61
N THR A 226 4.52 -0.22 -7.99
CA THR A 226 5.90 0.00 -8.44
C THR A 226 6.03 -0.65 -9.81
N MET A 227 6.42 0.12 -10.83
CA MET A 227 6.44 -0.32 -12.23
C MET A 227 7.54 -1.35 -12.50
N ALA A 228 7.28 -2.59 -12.12
CA ALA A 228 8.17 -3.72 -12.33
C ALA A 228 7.40 -5.05 -12.35
N ALA A 229 7.91 -6.02 -13.09
CA ALA A 229 7.66 -7.45 -12.83
C ALA A 229 8.95 -8.06 -12.31
N ILE A 230 8.87 -8.88 -11.27
CA ILE A 230 10.05 -9.38 -10.54
C ILE A 230 9.92 -10.89 -10.31
N VAL A 231 11.02 -11.62 -10.53
CA VAL A 231 11.18 -13.04 -10.19
C VAL A 231 12.52 -13.24 -9.49
N ASP A 232 12.50 -13.89 -8.33
CA ASP A 232 13.68 -14.32 -7.59
C ASP A 232 13.94 -15.81 -7.82
N THR A 233 15.23 -16.17 -7.89
CA THR A 233 15.70 -17.56 -7.89
C THR A 233 16.12 -18.02 -6.50
N LYS A 234 16.15 -19.34 -6.27
CA LYS A 234 16.65 -19.93 -5.01
C LYS A 234 18.14 -19.70 -4.79
N GLU A 235 18.87 -19.38 -5.85
CA GLU A 235 20.27 -18.95 -5.78
C GLU A 235 20.46 -17.47 -5.41
N GLN A 236 19.40 -16.79 -4.97
CA GLN A 236 19.38 -15.38 -4.54
C GLN A 236 19.76 -14.41 -5.67
N VAL A 237 19.23 -14.64 -6.87
CA VAL A 237 19.27 -13.66 -7.95
C VAL A 237 17.85 -13.13 -8.16
N SER A 238 17.70 -11.81 -8.18
CA SER A 238 16.43 -11.14 -8.46
C SER A 238 16.47 -10.54 -9.86
N LEU A 239 15.53 -10.96 -10.69
CA LEU A 239 15.35 -10.54 -12.09
C LEU A 239 14.13 -9.64 -12.19
N ALA A 240 14.29 -8.45 -12.76
CA ALA A 240 13.17 -7.55 -12.98
C ALA A 240 13.16 -6.98 -14.41
N VAL A 241 11.96 -6.72 -14.93
CA VAL A 241 11.75 -5.81 -16.07
C VAL A 241 11.10 -4.54 -15.55
N ILE A 242 11.72 -3.40 -15.83
CA ILE A 242 11.31 -2.07 -15.36
C ILE A 242 11.13 -1.17 -16.59
N PRO A 243 9.90 -0.70 -16.89
CA PRO A 243 9.66 0.27 -17.95
C PRO A 243 10.43 1.58 -17.70
N ALA A 244 10.85 2.26 -18.77
CA ALA A 244 11.40 3.60 -18.61
C ALA A 244 10.33 4.58 -18.08
N PRO A 245 10.69 5.53 -17.20
CA PRO A 245 9.78 6.58 -16.77
C PRO A 245 9.15 7.33 -17.94
N GLY A 246 7.86 7.63 -17.84
CA GLY A 246 7.08 8.31 -18.88
C GLY A 246 6.43 7.39 -19.92
N LEU A 247 6.71 6.07 -19.90
CA LEU A 247 6.04 5.12 -20.80
C LEU A 247 4.61 4.80 -20.35
N GLY A 248 4.38 4.79 -19.04
CA GLY A 248 3.05 4.54 -18.48
C GLY A 248 2.17 5.78 -18.46
N ARG A 249 0.86 5.59 -18.26
CA ARG A 249 -0.12 6.69 -18.25
C ARG A 249 0.26 7.80 -17.26
N ASP A 250 0.08 9.05 -17.67
CA ASP A 250 0.02 10.17 -16.75
C ASP A 250 -1.40 10.26 -16.18
N PRO A 251 -1.64 10.07 -14.86
CA PRO A 251 -2.97 10.05 -14.27
C PRO A 251 -3.84 11.29 -14.51
N TRP A 252 -3.21 12.44 -14.79
CA TRP A 252 -3.85 13.70 -15.17
C TRP A 252 -2.96 14.36 -16.23
N GLU A 253 -3.06 13.93 -17.49
CA GLU A 253 -2.14 14.40 -18.54
C GLU A 253 -2.25 15.92 -18.77
N GLU A 254 -3.46 16.41 -19.01
CA GLU A 254 -3.72 17.84 -19.26
C GLU A 254 -4.88 18.37 -18.41
N ASP A 255 -6.12 17.99 -18.73
CA ASP A 255 -7.34 18.58 -18.17
C ASP A 255 -8.37 17.58 -17.64
N HIS A 256 -8.09 16.28 -17.77
CA HIS A 256 -8.99 15.18 -17.42
C HIS A 256 -8.23 14.00 -16.81
N ASN A 257 -8.99 13.08 -16.23
CA ASN A 257 -8.47 11.88 -15.58
C ASN A 257 -8.33 10.74 -16.60
N THR A 258 -7.14 10.17 -16.71
CA THR A 258 -6.79 9.11 -17.68
C THR A 258 -6.75 7.71 -17.04
N HIS A 259 -7.29 7.53 -15.84
CA HIS A 259 -7.13 6.30 -15.05
C HIS A 259 -7.67 5.02 -15.72
N GLU A 260 -8.59 5.15 -16.67
CA GLU A 260 -9.11 4.04 -17.48
C GLU A 260 -8.22 3.68 -18.68
N GLU A 261 -7.29 4.55 -19.06
CA GLU A 261 -6.36 4.29 -20.16
C GLU A 261 -5.34 3.20 -19.80
N TRP A 262 -4.92 2.45 -20.81
CA TRP A 262 -3.96 1.35 -20.66
C TRP A 262 -2.85 1.46 -21.71
N HIS A 263 -1.69 1.97 -21.29
CA HIS A 263 -0.56 2.22 -22.19
C HIS A 263 0.41 1.04 -22.19
N ILE A 264 0.76 0.53 -21.00
CA ILE A 264 1.69 -0.59 -20.83
C ILE A 264 1.06 -1.81 -20.17
N GLY A 265 1.42 -2.99 -20.66
CA GLY A 265 1.10 -4.27 -20.04
C GLY A 265 2.32 -4.87 -19.35
N ILE A 266 2.19 -5.24 -18.08
CA ILE A 266 3.28 -5.88 -17.32
C ILE A 266 2.90 -7.34 -17.05
N SER A 267 3.84 -8.28 -17.16
CA SER A 267 3.62 -9.70 -16.85
C SER A 267 4.82 -10.34 -16.18
N HIS A 268 4.59 -11.33 -15.33
CA HIS A 268 5.61 -12.17 -14.71
C HIS A 268 6.05 -13.34 -15.60
N LYS A 269 5.27 -13.64 -16.65
CA LYS A 269 5.55 -14.69 -17.63
C LYS A 269 5.55 -14.10 -19.04
N ASN A 270 6.29 -14.73 -19.95
CA ASN A 270 6.21 -14.40 -21.37
C ASN A 270 4.98 -15.06 -22.02
N ARG A 271 4.75 -14.79 -23.32
CA ARG A 271 3.62 -15.32 -24.10
C ARG A 271 3.54 -16.86 -24.11
N ASP A 272 4.68 -17.53 -23.98
CA ASP A 272 4.81 -18.99 -23.98
C ASP A 272 4.66 -19.60 -22.56
N ALA A 273 4.19 -18.81 -21.59
CA ALA A 273 3.97 -19.16 -20.19
C ALA A 273 5.22 -19.55 -19.38
N ALA A 274 6.41 -19.20 -19.86
CA ALA A 274 7.66 -19.32 -19.10
C ALA A 274 7.82 -18.14 -18.12
N LEU A 275 8.33 -18.40 -16.91
CA LEU A 275 8.65 -17.34 -15.94
C LEU A 275 9.78 -16.47 -16.48
N ALA A 276 9.40 -15.29 -16.96
CA ALA A 276 10.26 -14.31 -17.58
C ALA A 276 9.52 -12.97 -17.47
N PRO A 277 9.90 -12.11 -16.51
CA PRO A 277 9.36 -10.76 -16.42
C PRO A 277 9.31 -10.10 -17.80
N SER A 278 8.14 -9.60 -18.18
CA SER A 278 7.84 -9.16 -19.52
C SER A 278 7.04 -7.86 -19.52
N LEU A 279 7.33 -7.00 -20.50
CA LEU A 279 6.60 -5.78 -20.80
C LEU A 279 5.95 -5.90 -22.18
N TYR A 280 4.77 -5.34 -22.37
CA TYR A 280 4.02 -5.27 -23.63
C TYR A 280 3.69 -3.83 -23.94
N PHE A 281 4.14 -3.33 -25.10
CA PHE A 281 3.88 -1.96 -25.54
C PHE A 281 3.75 -1.82 -27.07
N PRO A 282 2.77 -1.02 -27.55
CA PRO A 282 1.56 -0.63 -26.83
C PRO A 282 0.72 -1.87 -26.49
N VAL A 283 -0.28 -1.76 -25.62
CA VAL A 283 -1.17 -2.88 -25.32
C VAL A 283 -2.07 -3.18 -26.52
N LEU A 284 -2.12 -4.45 -26.93
CA LEU A 284 -2.86 -4.87 -28.11
C LEU A 284 -4.36 -4.56 -27.97
N GLY A 285 -4.94 -3.85 -28.94
CA GLY A 285 -6.36 -3.47 -28.95
C GLY A 285 -6.64 -2.08 -28.40
N GLU A 286 -5.69 -1.49 -27.66
CA GLU A 286 -5.77 -0.11 -27.20
C GLU A 286 -5.43 0.88 -28.32
N LYS A 287 -5.86 2.13 -28.20
CA LYS A 287 -5.73 3.15 -29.26
C LYS A 287 -4.30 3.27 -29.83
N PRO A 288 -3.22 3.31 -29.03
CA PRO A 288 -1.86 3.42 -29.55
C PRO A 288 -1.37 2.19 -30.33
N SER A 289 -2.05 1.04 -30.21
CA SER A 289 -1.69 -0.18 -30.92
C SER A 289 -2.23 -0.26 -32.34
N LEU A 290 -3.21 0.57 -32.71
CA LEU A 290 -3.74 0.65 -34.07
C LEU A 290 -2.79 1.46 -34.97
N LEU A 291 -2.12 0.78 -35.89
CA LEU A 291 -1.08 1.36 -36.74
C LEU A 291 -1.35 1.11 -38.23
N LYS A 292 -0.78 1.96 -39.06
CA LYS A 292 -0.73 1.86 -40.53
C LYS A 292 0.70 1.56 -40.98
N ALA A 293 0.85 1.03 -42.19
CA ALA A 293 2.17 0.80 -42.77
C ALA A 293 3.03 2.07 -42.75
N GLY A 294 4.27 1.96 -42.25
CA GLY A 294 5.20 3.06 -42.04
C GLY A 294 5.16 3.67 -40.63
N ASP A 295 4.10 3.42 -39.84
CA ASP A 295 4.04 3.87 -38.46
C ASP A 295 5.09 3.14 -37.60
N THR A 296 5.47 3.76 -36.50
CA THR A 296 6.55 3.29 -35.64
C THR A 296 6.09 3.12 -34.20
N ILE A 297 6.40 1.96 -33.61
CA ILE A 297 6.41 1.75 -32.17
C ILE A 297 7.83 1.98 -31.68
N ALA A 298 8.02 2.75 -30.61
CA ALA A 298 9.32 2.87 -29.94
C ALA A 298 9.14 3.01 -28.43
N PHE A 299 9.90 2.25 -27.66
CA PHE A 299 9.91 2.35 -26.20
C PHE A 299 11.23 1.85 -25.61
N GLU A 300 11.48 2.25 -24.37
CA GLU A 300 12.65 1.86 -23.60
C GLU A 300 12.21 1.20 -22.29
N PHE A 301 12.99 0.22 -21.86
CA PHE A 301 12.87 -0.43 -20.57
C PHE A 301 14.25 -0.97 -20.18
N ARG A 302 14.33 -1.55 -18.99
CA ARG A 302 15.55 -2.22 -18.54
C ARG A 302 15.27 -3.56 -17.89
N TYR A 303 16.23 -4.46 -18.00
CA TYR A 303 16.35 -5.59 -17.09
C TYR A 303 17.25 -5.20 -15.94
N SER A 304 16.84 -5.47 -14.70
CA SER A 304 17.70 -5.35 -13.51
C SER A 304 17.97 -6.75 -12.95
N ILE A 305 19.24 -7.10 -12.80
CA ILE A 305 19.70 -8.43 -12.40
C ILE A 305 20.58 -8.31 -11.16
N GLN A 306 19.99 -8.48 -9.98
CA GLN A 306 20.66 -8.15 -8.73
C GLN A 306 20.86 -9.38 -7.84
N ASN A 307 21.96 -9.40 -7.10
CA ASN A 307 22.15 -10.34 -6.00
C ASN A 307 21.21 -9.96 -4.83
N GLY A 308 20.40 -10.89 -4.36
CA GLY A 308 19.51 -10.73 -3.23
C GLY A 308 18.08 -11.17 -3.55
N ASN A 309 17.12 -10.28 -3.30
CA ASN A 309 15.70 -10.59 -3.36
C ASN A 309 14.90 -9.46 -4.02
N TRP A 310 13.62 -9.74 -4.24
CA TRP A 310 12.64 -8.89 -4.90
C TRP A 310 12.56 -7.49 -4.29
N TYR A 311 12.77 -7.38 -2.97
CA TYR A 311 12.66 -6.11 -2.27
C TYR A 311 13.79 -5.14 -2.65
N LYS A 312 14.97 -5.65 -3.03
CA LYS A 312 16.02 -4.81 -3.63
C LYS A 312 15.60 -4.25 -4.97
N ASN A 313 14.98 -5.07 -5.83
CA ASN A 313 14.47 -4.61 -7.13
C ASN A 313 13.30 -3.64 -6.99
N VAL A 314 12.42 -3.80 -5.99
CA VAL A 314 11.39 -2.79 -5.64
C VAL A 314 12.05 -1.47 -5.23
N ASN A 315 13.06 -1.52 -4.36
CA ASN A 315 13.81 -0.34 -3.94
C ASN A 315 14.50 0.35 -5.13
N HIS A 316 15.14 -0.42 -5.98
CA HIS A 316 15.82 0.08 -7.17
C HIS A 316 14.82 0.71 -8.14
N ALA A 317 13.74 0.01 -8.51
CA ALA A 317 12.69 0.56 -9.37
C ALA A 317 12.12 1.88 -8.79
N ALA A 318 11.80 1.91 -7.50
CA ALA A 318 11.25 3.09 -6.84
C ALA A 318 12.25 4.26 -6.76
N ASN A 319 13.42 4.04 -6.17
CA ASN A 319 14.35 5.12 -5.81
C ASN A 319 15.30 5.50 -6.94
N ASP A 320 15.78 4.53 -7.69
CA ASP A 320 16.85 4.73 -8.66
C ASP A 320 16.31 5.06 -10.05
N ILE A 321 15.21 4.41 -10.45
CA ILE A 321 14.60 4.56 -11.78
C ILE A 321 13.47 5.60 -11.75
N TYR A 322 12.49 5.42 -10.87
CA TYR A 322 11.36 6.35 -10.71
C TYR A 322 11.65 7.48 -9.70
N GLN A 323 12.86 7.55 -9.16
CA GLN A 323 13.36 8.70 -8.42
C GLN A 323 12.41 9.14 -7.29
N PHE A 324 11.78 8.17 -6.61
CA PHE A 324 10.69 8.39 -5.67
C PHE A 324 10.98 9.48 -4.63
N LYS A 325 12.23 9.53 -4.15
CA LYS A 325 12.72 10.55 -3.20
C LYS A 325 12.56 11.99 -3.68
N LYS A 326 12.51 12.24 -5.00
CA LYS A 326 12.20 13.57 -5.56
C LYS A 326 10.80 14.05 -5.19
N THR A 327 9.84 13.15 -4.94
CA THR A 327 8.50 13.54 -4.49
C THR A 327 8.59 14.37 -3.22
N LEU A 328 9.43 13.97 -2.26
CA LEU A 328 9.56 14.63 -0.97
C LEU A 328 10.19 16.02 -1.08
N ALA A 329 11.12 16.22 -2.02
CA ALA A 329 11.71 17.53 -2.25
C ALA A 329 10.67 18.55 -2.74
N LEU A 330 9.64 18.10 -3.45
CA LEU A 330 8.55 18.94 -3.96
C LEU A 330 7.44 19.18 -2.94
N ARG A 331 7.27 18.29 -1.93
CA ARG A 331 6.17 18.38 -0.95
C ARG A 331 6.27 19.62 -0.07
N THR A 332 5.37 20.56 -0.25
CA THR A 332 5.10 21.64 0.70
C THR A 332 3.66 21.58 1.17
N ASN A 333 3.44 21.83 2.45
CA ASN A 333 2.11 21.95 3.03
C ASN A 333 1.55 23.35 2.77
N ARG A 334 0.22 23.45 2.65
CA ARG A 334 -0.51 24.74 2.75
C ARG A 334 -1.20 24.88 4.11
N GLN A 335 -1.49 23.77 4.75
CA GLN A 335 -1.98 23.67 6.12
C GLN A 335 -1.18 22.60 6.85
N SER A 336 -0.74 22.88 8.08
CA SER A 336 -0.09 21.86 8.91
C SER A 336 -1.07 20.76 9.29
N LEU A 337 -0.60 19.53 9.45
CA LEU A 337 -1.41 18.39 9.89
C LEU A 337 -2.03 18.63 11.28
N THR A 338 -1.31 19.31 12.16
CA THR A 338 -1.79 19.73 13.48
C THR A 338 -2.94 20.72 13.39
N SER A 339 -2.83 21.76 12.55
CA SER A 339 -3.94 22.68 12.26
C SER A 339 -5.13 21.96 11.62
N ARG A 340 -4.86 20.94 10.79
CA ARG A 340 -5.90 20.12 10.17
C ARG A 340 -6.71 19.32 11.20
N ILE A 341 -6.08 18.81 12.27
CA ILE A 341 -6.78 18.19 13.40
C ILE A 341 -7.69 19.20 14.10
N GLU A 342 -7.22 20.43 14.34
CA GLU A 342 -8.02 21.50 14.96
C GLU A 342 -9.24 21.86 14.11
N ALA A 343 -9.06 22.03 12.79
CA ALA A 343 -10.17 22.28 11.88
C ALA A 343 -11.17 21.12 11.80
N MET A 344 -10.69 19.87 11.80
CA MET A 344 -11.57 18.70 11.85
C MET A 344 -12.29 18.55 13.19
N HIS A 345 -11.71 19.02 14.31
CA HIS A 345 -12.42 19.11 15.59
C HIS A 345 -13.65 20.00 15.45
N HIS A 346 -13.52 21.19 14.84
CA HIS A 346 -14.66 22.09 14.55
C HIS A 346 -15.72 21.42 13.66
N TYR A 347 -15.28 20.72 12.60
CA TYR A 347 -16.18 19.94 11.73
C TYR A 347 -17.00 18.89 12.52
N LEU A 348 -16.41 18.26 13.53
CA LEU A 348 -17.03 17.18 14.31
C LEU A 348 -17.97 17.70 15.41
N ILE A 349 -17.79 18.93 15.88
CA ILE A 349 -18.66 19.54 16.90
C ILE A 349 -19.78 20.41 16.33
N ASP A 350 -19.78 20.68 15.03
CA ASP A 350 -20.94 21.28 14.34
C ASP A 350 -21.93 20.18 13.92
N PRO A 351 -23.19 20.19 14.43
CA PRO A 351 -24.21 19.22 14.06
C PRO A 351 -24.52 19.17 12.55
N LYS A 352 -24.34 20.28 11.82
CA LYS A 352 -24.62 20.35 10.38
C LYS A 352 -23.58 19.60 9.55
N THR A 353 -22.32 19.73 9.93
CA THR A 353 -21.21 19.13 9.18
C THR A 353 -20.92 17.70 9.64
N SER A 354 -20.98 17.44 10.95
CA SER A 354 -20.76 16.10 11.52
C SER A 354 -21.85 15.10 11.15
N LEU A 355 -23.07 15.59 10.84
CA LEU A 355 -24.25 14.77 10.60
C LEU A 355 -24.50 13.75 11.72
N TRP A 356 -24.29 14.16 12.97
CA TRP A 356 -24.50 13.34 14.16
C TRP A 356 -25.99 13.15 14.45
N ASN A 357 -26.42 11.90 14.63
CA ASN A 357 -27.79 11.54 14.95
C ASN A 357 -27.86 10.76 16.27
N ILE A 358 -28.98 10.89 16.98
CA ILE A 358 -29.26 10.15 18.21
C ILE A 358 -30.58 9.41 18.03
N GLU A 359 -30.56 8.11 18.24
CA GLU A 359 -31.72 7.22 18.10
C GLU A 359 -31.99 6.44 19.38
N SER A 360 -33.24 6.00 19.56
CA SER A 360 -33.61 5.14 20.69
C SER A 360 -33.63 3.67 20.28
N TYR A 361 -32.84 2.83 20.94
CA TYR A 361 -32.74 1.40 20.66
C TYR A 361 -32.53 0.61 21.95
N GLN A 362 -33.33 -0.44 22.16
CA GLN A 362 -33.28 -1.32 23.34
C GLN A 362 -33.25 -0.57 24.69
N GLY A 363 -34.02 0.52 24.81
CA GLY A 363 -34.08 1.33 26.04
C GLY A 363 -32.90 2.28 26.27
N LEU A 364 -31.94 2.33 25.33
CA LEU A 364 -30.81 3.26 25.35
C LEU A 364 -30.94 4.30 24.25
N LYS A 365 -30.26 5.43 24.44
CA LYS A 365 -29.97 6.38 23.36
C LYS A 365 -28.62 6.02 22.76
N ILE A 366 -28.61 5.72 21.47
CA ILE A 366 -27.40 5.44 20.69
C ILE A 366 -27.12 6.58 19.72
N GLY A 367 -25.85 6.83 19.45
CA GLY A 367 -25.41 7.95 18.61
C GLY A 367 -24.50 7.49 17.49
N GLY A 368 -24.69 8.07 16.31
CA GLY A 368 -23.81 7.83 15.17
C GLY A 368 -23.93 8.85 14.07
N GLN A 369 -22.92 8.95 13.22
CA GLN A 369 -22.96 9.83 12.06
C GLN A 369 -23.76 9.19 10.92
N SER A 370 -24.43 10.02 10.11
CA SER A 370 -25.11 9.54 8.90
C SER A 370 -24.12 8.82 7.98
N TYR A 371 -24.50 7.65 7.48
CA TYR A 371 -23.82 6.95 6.40
C TYR A 371 -24.62 7.10 5.12
N LEU A 372 -24.07 7.84 4.15
CA LEU A 372 -24.77 8.16 2.90
C LEU A 372 -24.31 7.30 1.72
N GLY A 373 -23.45 6.30 1.99
CA GLY A 373 -23.08 5.27 1.02
C GLY A 373 -24.18 4.20 0.84
N GLY A 374 -23.91 3.22 -0.01
CA GLY A 374 -24.81 2.09 -0.23
C GLY A 374 -24.81 1.13 0.97
N VAL A 375 -25.98 0.83 1.51
CA VAL A 375 -26.20 -0.22 2.52
C VAL A 375 -27.49 -0.95 2.20
N VAL A 376 -27.46 -2.28 2.18
CA VAL A 376 -28.64 -3.08 1.85
C VAL A 376 -29.79 -2.79 2.81
N GLY A 377 -30.95 -2.44 2.23
CA GLY A 377 -32.16 -2.15 2.98
C GLY A 377 -32.20 -0.79 3.68
N SER A 378 -31.18 0.07 3.51
CA SER A 378 -31.24 1.46 3.99
C SER A 378 -32.15 2.32 3.11
N GLN A 379 -32.87 3.25 3.74
CA GLN A 379 -33.65 4.29 3.10
C GLN A 379 -33.01 5.67 3.33
N LYS A 380 -31.68 5.73 3.15
CA LYS A 380 -30.80 6.88 3.48
C LYS A 380 -30.86 7.25 4.97
N ASP A 381 -30.99 6.24 5.81
CA ASP A 381 -31.18 6.32 7.26
C ASP A 381 -30.14 5.48 8.02
N ALA A 382 -29.08 5.02 7.32
CA ALA A 382 -28.00 4.30 7.93
C ALA A 382 -27.14 5.24 8.79
N MET A 383 -26.74 4.76 9.96
CA MET A 383 -25.82 5.43 10.87
C MET A 383 -24.61 4.54 11.13
N LYS A 384 -23.43 5.15 11.17
CA LYS A 384 -22.16 4.49 11.49
C LYS A 384 -21.22 5.45 12.21
N ASN A 385 -20.42 4.89 13.10
CA ASN A 385 -19.27 5.58 13.68
C ASN A 385 -18.00 5.02 13.10
N SER A 386 -16.97 5.86 13.04
CA SER A 386 -15.63 5.39 12.82
C SER A 386 -14.63 6.10 13.70
N ASP A 387 -13.61 5.30 14.00
CA ASP A 387 -12.53 5.43 14.96
C ASP A 387 -12.89 5.87 16.38
N TYR A 388 -13.40 4.91 17.17
CA TYR A 388 -13.65 5.09 18.60
C TYR A 388 -12.39 5.45 19.39
N GLY A 389 -11.21 4.98 18.96
CA GLY A 389 -9.94 5.40 19.54
C GLY A 389 -9.71 6.89 19.32
N ALA A 390 -9.89 7.38 18.09
CA ALA A 390 -9.77 8.80 17.77
C ALA A 390 -10.83 9.67 18.45
N MET A 391 -12.06 9.18 18.60
CA MET A 391 -13.14 9.89 19.30
C MET A 391 -12.77 10.18 20.76
N TRP A 392 -12.33 9.18 21.52
CA TRP A 392 -11.93 9.37 22.92
C TRP A 392 -10.63 10.16 23.04
N MET A 393 -9.66 9.89 22.16
CA MET A 393 -8.39 10.64 22.09
C MET A 393 -8.64 12.14 21.89
N LEU A 394 -9.44 12.52 20.89
CA LEU A 394 -9.73 13.93 20.59
C LEU A 394 -10.49 14.59 21.74
N ALA A 395 -11.51 13.93 22.27
CA ALA A 395 -12.29 14.47 23.39
C ALA A 395 -11.44 14.67 24.66
N HIS A 396 -10.50 13.76 24.93
CA HIS A 396 -9.60 13.89 26.07
C HIS A 396 -8.59 15.02 25.85
N ALA A 397 -7.97 15.08 24.67
CA ALA A 397 -6.97 16.10 24.32
C ALA A 397 -7.57 17.51 24.34
N THR A 398 -8.74 17.73 23.76
CA THR A 398 -9.42 19.04 23.71
C THR A 398 -10.08 19.42 25.03
N GLY A 399 -10.58 18.43 25.78
CA GLY A 399 -11.46 18.69 26.92
C GLY A 399 -12.85 19.19 26.52
N ASP A 400 -13.24 19.04 25.24
CA ASP A 400 -14.46 19.60 24.68
C ASP A 400 -15.72 19.01 25.37
N PRO A 401 -16.61 19.84 25.94
CA PRO A 401 -17.79 19.37 26.64
C PRO A 401 -18.85 18.77 25.71
N LEU A 402 -18.96 19.21 24.44
CA LEU A 402 -19.90 18.65 23.48
C LEU A 402 -19.50 17.22 23.13
N LEU A 403 -18.22 16.97 22.83
CA LEU A 403 -17.75 15.60 22.59
C LEU A 403 -18.00 14.73 23.82
N LYS A 404 -17.54 15.17 25.00
CA LYS A 404 -17.62 14.38 26.24
C LYS A 404 -19.04 14.10 26.72
N LYS A 405 -19.98 15.04 26.55
CA LYS A 405 -21.34 14.92 27.11
C LYS A 405 -22.39 14.53 26.07
N ASN A 406 -22.19 14.90 24.80
CA ASN A 406 -23.22 14.80 23.77
C ASN A 406 -22.85 13.85 22.61
N VAL A 407 -21.61 13.36 22.54
CA VAL A 407 -21.17 12.40 21.51
C VAL A 407 -20.76 11.07 22.16
N LEU A 408 -19.74 11.08 23.01
CA LEU A 408 -19.14 9.85 23.54
C LEU A 408 -20.13 8.92 24.28
N PRO A 409 -21.03 9.41 25.17
CA PRO A 409 -21.94 8.52 25.88
C PRO A 409 -22.90 7.77 24.94
N TYR A 410 -23.33 8.42 23.85
CA TYR A 410 -24.22 7.79 22.87
C TYR A 410 -23.47 6.90 21.89
N ALA A 411 -22.22 7.24 21.53
CA ALA A 411 -21.33 6.38 20.77
C ALA A 411 -21.01 5.08 21.54
N LEU A 412 -20.76 5.19 22.86
CA LEU A 412 -20.55 4.06 23.75
C LEU A 412 -21.78 3.16 23.80
N ASN A 413 -22.97 3.74 23.98
CA ASN A 413 -24.22 2.98 23.95
C ASN A 413 -24.43 2.27 22.61
N PHE A 414 -24.06 2.90 21.49
CA PHE A 414 -24.09 2.28 20.16
C PHE A 414 -23.27 0.98 20.16
N LYS A 415 -22.07 0.97 20.75
CA LYS A 415 -21.24 -0.24 20.86
C LYS A 415 -21.80 -1.29 21.80
N LEU A 416 -22.39 -0.88 22.93
CA LEU A 416 -23.00 -1.82 23.88
C LEU A 416 -24.11 -2.67 23.25
N VAL A 417 -24.85 -2.11 22.29
CA VAL A 417 -26.00 -2.76 21.63
C VAL A 417 -25.67 -3.33 20.24
N GLN A 418 -24.47 -3.07 19.71
CA GLN A 418 -23.97 -3.64 18.44
C GLN A 418 -23.46 -5.08 18.61
N GLN A 419 -23.55 -5.66 19.82
CA GLN A 419 -23.07 -6.99 20.11
C GLN A 419 -24.23 -7.93 20.52
N GLN A 420 -24.22 -9.16 20.01
CA GLN A 420 -25.15 -10.21 20.41
C GLN A 420 -24.84 -10.67 21.83
N THR A 421 -25.81 -10.58 22.75
CA THR A 421 -25.63 -11.07 24.12
C THR A 421 -26.42 -12.33 24.44
N LYS A 422 -27.37 -12.72 23.58
CA LYS A 422 -28.17 -13.92 23.78
C LYS A 422 -27.28 -15.17 23.72
N PRO A 423 -27.48 -16.16 24.62
CA PRO A 423 -26.75 -17.43 24.56
C PRO A 423 -26.95 -18.13 23.21
N GLY A 424 -25.88 -18.73 22.70
CA GLY A 424 -25.91 -19.47 21.45
C GLY A 424 -24.56 -19.50 20.74
N PHE A 425 -24.58 -19.89 19.47
CA PHE A 425 -23.36 -19.97 18.65
C PHE A 425 -22.68 -18.60 18.48
N PHE A 426 -23.48 -17.53 18.34
CA PHE A 426 -23.02 -16.16 18.08
C PHE A 426 -22.98 -15.25 19.33
N GLN A 427 -23.04 -15.79 20.55
CA GLN A 427 -23.00 -14.96 21.76
C GLN A 427 -21.64 -14.25 21.87
N GLY A 428 -21.64 -12.93 21.74
CA GLY A 428 -20.44 -12.09 21.70
C GLY A 428 -20.11 -11.53 20.31
N ALA A 429 -20.79 -11.96 19.25
CA ALA A 429 -20.53 -11.49 17.89
C ALA A 429 -21.09 -10.08 17.63
N ALA A 430 -20.52 -9.39 16.64
CA ALA A 430 -21.15 -8.20 16.07
C ALA A 430 -22.48 -8.59 15.37
N ILE A 431 -23.50 -7.73 15.47
CA ILE A 431 -24.82 -7.95 14.81
C ILE A 431 -25.03 -7.07 13.57
N GLY A 432 -23.97 -6.46 13.05
CA GLY A 432 -24.00 -5.53 11.93
C GLY A 432 -23.12 -4.31 12.16
N GLN A 433 -22.50 -3.79 11.11
CA GLN A 433 -21.72 -2.55 11.14
C GLN A 433 -22.56 -1.27 11.16
N TYR A 434 -23.75 -1.31 10.55
CA TYR A 434 -24.60 -0.15 10.30
C TYR A 434 -25.91 -0.26 11.08
N TYR A 435 -26.37 0.83 11.66
CA TYR A 435 -27.71 0.90 12.26
C TYR A 435 -28.69 1.60 11.32
N LEU A 436 -29.82 0.97 11.01
CA LEU A 436 -30.88 1.55 10.17
C LEU A 436 -31.96 2.16 11.07
N ALA A 437 -32.03 3.49 11.15
CA ALA A 437 -32.89 4.18 12.11
C ALA A 437 -34.39 3.89 11.92
N LYS A 438 -34.88 3.82 10.68
CA LYS A 438 -36.30 3.56 10.37
C LYS A 438 -36.69 2.11 10.63
N ARG A 439 -35.79 1.16 10.36
CA ARG A 439 -36.00 -0.28 10.59
C ARG A 439 -35.66 -0.73 12.01
N LYS A 440 -34.93 0.11 12.76
CA LYS A 440 -34.46 -0.14 14.13
C LYS A 440 -33.69 -1.45 14.26
N MET A 441 -32.71 -1.65 13.39
CA MET A 441 -31.89 -2.86 13.39
C MET A 441 -30.47 -2.58 12.90
N PHE A 442 -29.55 -3.43 13.33
CA PHE A 442 -28.20 -3.49 12.78
C PHE A 442 -28.16 -4.38 11.55
N VAL A 443 -27.31 -4.03 10.58
CA VAL A 443 -27.08 -4.79 9.35
C VAL A 443 -25.60 -4.73 8.97
N GLU A 444 -25.12 -5.75 8.26
CA GLU A 444 -23.88 -5.68 7.50
C GLU A 444 -24.07 -4.89 6.21
N GLU A 445 -22.97 -4.52 5.55
CA GLU A 445 -23.03 -3.81 4.26
C GLU A 445 -23.70 -4.69 3.18
N TRP A 446 -23.36 -5.98 3.17
CA TRP A 446 -23.83 -7.00 2.24
C TRP A 446 -23.94 -8.36 2.95
N GLY A 447 -25.00 -9.12 2.65
CA GLY A 447 -25.20 -10.49 3.14
C GLY A 447 -25.69 -10.63 4.58
N GLU A 448 -26.01 -11.87 4.97
CA GLU A 448 -26.45 -12.26 6.33
C GLU A 448 -25.44 -13.25 6.93
N PHE A 449 -24.26 -12.76 7.29
CA PHE A 449 -23.17 -13.58 7.82
C PHE A 449 -22.45 -12.89 8.99
N VAL A 450 -21.68 -13.67 9.73
CA VAL A 450 -20.90 -13.22 10.89
C VAL A 450 -19.45 -13.65 10.72
N GLU A 451 -18.52 -12.70 10.82
CA GLU A 451 -17.09 -12.96 10.64
C GLU A 451 -16.30 -12.85 11.96
N PRO A 452 -15.36 -13.76 12.23
CA PRO A 452 -14.39 -13.61 13.32
C PRO A 452 -13.56 -12.32 13.25
N VAL A 453 -13.19 -11.86 12.05
CA VAL A 453 -12.48 -10.58 11.89
C VAL A 453 -13.38 -9.39 12.23
N SER A 454 -14.67 -9.45 11.88
CA SER A 454 -15.64 -8.39 12.19
C SER A 454 -15.92 -8.30 13.70
N LEU A 455 -15.89 -9.43 14.42
CA LEU A 455 -15.86 -9.47 15.88
C LEU A 455 -14.60 -8.75 16.43
N THR A 456 -13.43 -9.08 15.88
CA THR A 456 -12.17 -8.42 16.27
C THR A 456 -12.23 -6.91 16.04
N TYR A 457 -12.76 -6.47 14.90
CA TYR A 457 -12.71 -5.06 14.48
C TYR A 457 -13.84 -4.21 15.07
N TYR A 458 -15.09 -4.59 14.83
CA TYR A 458 -16.24 -3.72 15.17
C TYR A 458 -16.73 -3.90 16.60
N THR A 459 -16.20 -4.89 17.32
CA THR A 459 -16.48 -5.12 18.74
C THR A 459 -15.22 -4.99 19.57
N MET A 460 -14.25 -5.90 19.44
CA MET A 460 -13.15 -5.99 20.39
C MET A 460 -12.21 -4.78 20.32
N LEU A 461 -11.80 -4.34 19.13
CA LEU A 461 -10.92 -3.18 18.97
C LEU A 461 -11.57 -1.87 19.41
N ASP A 462 -12.81 -1.62 19.00
CA ASP A 462 -13.54 -0.43 19.40
C ASP A 462 -13.76 -0.40 20.92
N VAL A 463 -14.25 -1.50 21.51
CA VAL A 463 -14.46 -1.61 22.96
C VAL A 463 -13.13 -1.51 23.72
N GLY A 464 -12.07 -2.15 23.22
CA GLY A 464 -10.74 -2.10 23.80
C GLY A 464 -10.18 -0.67 23.82
N ASN A 465 -10.29 0.05 22.71
CA ASN A 465 -9.87 1.45 22.64
C ASN A 465 -10.66 2.34 23.61
N ILE A 466 -11.98 2.14 23.78
CA ILE A 466 -12.77 2.86 24.80
C ILE A 466 -12.26 2.51 26.21
N LEU A 467 -12.04 1.22 26.50
CA LEU A 467 -11.60 0.74 27.82
C LEU A 467 -10.20 1.22 28.21
N LEU A 468 -9.36 1.65 27.26
CA LEU A 468 -8.11 2.34 27.60
C LEU A 468 -8.37 3.66 28.34
N PHE A 469 -9.45 4.38 27.99
CA PHE A 469 -9.85 5.63 28.63
C PHE A 469 -10.86 5.43 29.76
N GLU A 470 -11.65 4.35 29.72
CA GLU A 470 -12.68 4.00 30.71
C GLU A 470 -12.43 2.61 31.32
N PRO A 471 -11.29 2.40 32.03
CA PRO A 471 -10.87 1.07 32.48
C PRO A 471 -11.86 0.40 33.46
N ASP A 472 -12.64 1.20 34.19
CA ASP A 472 -13.59 0.71 35.20
C ASP A 472 -15.01 0.43 34.64
N ASN A 473 -15.21 0.57 33.33
CA ASN A 473 -16.53 0.37 32.71
C ASN A 473 -16.90 -1.12 32.66
N LYS A 474 -17.58 -1.59 33.71
CA LYS A 474 -17.98 -2.99 33.89
C LYS A 474 -18.80 -3.57 32.74
N ALA A 475 -19.68 -2.76 32.12
CA ALA A 475 -20.49 -3.21 31.00
C ALA A 475 -19.61 -3.52 29.78
N LEU A 476 -18.67 -2.64 29.46
CA LEU A 476 -17.73 -2.84 28.35
C LEU A 476 -16.73 -3.96 28.64
N LEU A 477 -16.24 -4.10 29.87
CA LEU A 477 -15.38 -5.24 30.27
C LEU A 477 -16.08 -6.58 30.01
N GLU A 478 -17.38 -6.67 30.33
CA GLU A 478 -18.16 -7.87 30.05
C GLU A 478 -18.39 -8.08 28.56
N ARG A 479 -18.67 -7.03 27.79
CA ARG A 479 -18.80 -7.10 26.33
C ARG A 479 -17.50 -7.59 25.67
N LEU A 480 -16.36 -7.09 26.13
CA LEU A 480 -15.04 -7.55 25.67
C LEU A 480 -14.82 -9.03 26.01
N ARG A 481 -15.16 -9.46 27.23
CA ARG A 481 -15.04 -10.87 27.64
C ARG A 481 -15.89 -11.80 26.77
N LEU A 482 -17.15 -11.45 26.50
CA LEU A 482 -18.02 -12.22 25.61
C LEU A 482 -17.43 -12.37 24.21
N GLY A 483 -16.88 -11.29 23.65
CA GLY A 483 -16.23 -11.35 22.34
C GLY A 483 -14.96 -12.20 22.36
N ALA A 484 -14.14 -12.06 23.39
CA ALA A 484 -12.91 -12.82 23.54
C ALA A 484 -13.16 -14.32 23.71
N ASP A 485 -14.12 -14.70 24.56
CA ASP A 485 -14.50 -16.10 24.78
C ASP A 485 -15.12 -16.72 23.52
N LEU A 486 -15.88 -15.95 22.74
CA LEU A 486 -16.38 -16.40 21.44
C LEU A 486 -15.24 -16.63 20.43
N LEU A 487 -14.27 -15.72 20.36
CA LEU A 487 -13.16 -15.84 19.45
C LEU A 487 -12.27 -17.06 19.79
N LEU A 488 -12.08 -17.35 21.08
CA LEU A 488 -11.46 -18.59 21.56
C LEU A 488 -12.26 -19.82 21.11
N LYS A 489 -13.58 -19.80 21.28
CA LYS A 489 -14.46 -20.92 20.90
C LYS A 489 -14.40 -21.23 19.40
N TRP A 490 -14.24 -20.22 18.56
CA TRP A 490 -14.11 -20.40 17.11
C TRP A 490 -12.69 -20.70 16.63
N GLN A 491 -11.68 -20.55 17.49
CA GLN A 491 -10.31 -20.87 17.13
C GLN A 491 -10.15 -22.39 16.93
N LYS A 492 -9.66 -22.79 15.76
CA LYS A 492 -9.41 -24.19 15.42
C LYS A 492 -8.16 -24.73 16.13
N GLU A 493 -7.98 -26.04 16.08
CA GLU A 493 -6.83 -26.71 16.71
C GLU A 493 -5.47 -26.25 16.15
N ASP A 494 -5.42 -25.79 14.89
CA ASP A 494 -4.20 -25.27 14.27
C ASP A 494 -3.97 -23.77 14.53
N GLY A 495 -4.92 -23.08 15.17
CA GLY A 495 -4.87 -21.65 15.47
C GLY A 495 -5.68 -20.77 14.53
N SER A 496 -6.22 -21.32 13.43
CA SER A 496 -6.98 -20.55 12.43
C SER A 496 -8.45 -20.34 12.78
N TRP A 497 -9.12 -19.50 11.99
CA TRP A 497 -10.56 -19.24 12.04
C TRP A 497 -11.20 -19.46 10.66
N GLU A 498 -12.53 -19.61 10.63
CA GLU A 498 -13.27 -19.50 9.37
C GLU A 498 -13.36 -18.03 8.91
N VAL A 499 -13.51 -17.81 7.61
CA VAL A 499 -13.69 -16.46 7.05
C VAL A 499 -15.00 -15.86 7.56
N ALA A 500 -16.09 -16.61 7.47
CA ALA A 500 -17.41 -16.22 7.95
C ALA A 500 -18.28 -17.44 8.27
N TYR A 501 -19.36 -17.22 9.01
CA TYR A 501 -20.43 -18.17 9.27
C TYR A 501 -21.76 -17.59 8.80
N ASP A 502 -22.59 -18.42 8.17
CA ASP A 502 -23.96 -18.07 7.83
C ASP A 502 -24.80 -17.84 9.09
N GLN A 503 -25.53 -16.72 9.14
CA GLN A 503 -26.22 -16.30 10.36
C GLN A 503 -27.37 -17.25 10.76
N GLN A 504 -27.98 -17.95 9.80
CA GLN A 504 -29.14 -18.81 10.05
C GLN A 504 -28.73 -20.26 10.34
N THR A 505 -27.80 -20.78 9.54
CA THR A 505 -27.39 -22.20 9.55
C THR A 505 -26.12 -22.46 10.35
N GLN A 506 -25.37 -21.42 10.72
CA GLN A 506 -24.08 -21.49 11.43
C GLN A 506 -22.97 -22.22 10.66
N LYS A 507 -23.21 -22.52 9.38
CA LYS A 507 -22.22 -23.19 8.52
C LYS A 507 -21.16 -22.21 8.05
N PRO A 508 -19.91 -22.64 7.87
CA PRO A 508 -18.88 -21.81 7.24
C PRO A 508 -19.29 -21.33 5.85
N LEU A 509 -18.94 -20.09 5.53
CA LEU A 509 -19.09 -19.46 4.22
C LEU A 509 -17.72 -19.07 3.66
N PHE A 510 -17.68 -18.74 2.37
CA PHE A 510 -16.45 -18.38 1.64
C PHE A 510 -15.37 -19.46 1.74
N THR A 511 -15.78 -20.73 1.64
CA THR A 511 -14.88 -21.89 1.78
C THR A 511 -13.87 -22.02 0.62
N ASP A 512 -13.95 -21.12 -0.36
CA ASP A 512 -12.97 -20.96 -1.43
C ASP A 512 -11.69 -20.24 -0.99
N ILE A 513 -11.74 -19.48 0.10
CA ILE A 513 -10.63 -18.67 0.64
C ILE A 513 -10.38 -18.99 2.13
N LYS A 514 -9.20 -18.61 2.63
CA LYS A 514 -8.80 -18.77 4.04
C LYS A 514 -8.78 -17.43 4.76
N ASP A 515 -9.01 -17.43 6.08
CA ASP A 515 -8.91 -16.24 6.92
C ASP A 515 -7.45 -15.81 7.14
N LEU A 516 -6.85 -15.19 6.14
CA LEU A 516 -5.48 -14.65 6.17
C LEU A 516 -5.46 -13.19 6.66
N ARG A 517 -6.25 -12.92 7.71
CA ARG A 517 -6.40 -11.61 8.37
C ARG A 517 -5.86 -11.70 9.80
N PRO A 518 -5.51 -10.59 10.45
CA PRO A 518 -4.98 -10.60 11.82
C PRO A 518 -6.09 -10.78 12.87
N THR A 519 -6.96 -11.79 12.70
CA THR A 519 -8.10 -12.10 13.59
C THR A 519 -7.64 -12.36 15.03
N PHE A 520 -6.44 -12.91 15.24
CA PHE A 520 -5.86 -13.10 16.57
C PHE A 520 -5.70 -11.81 17.38
N TYR A 521 -5.67 -10.63 16.73
CA TYR A 521 -5.43 -9.36 17.40
C TYR A 521 -6.52 -9.02 18.43
N GLY A 522 -7.76 -9.52 18.25
CA GLY A 522 -8.82 -9.37 19.25
C GLY A 522 -8.43 -9.99 20.59
N LEU A 523 -7.71 -11.12 20.57
CA LEU A 523 -7.22 -11.77 21.78
C LEU A 523 -6.10 -10.99 22.46
N ILE A 524 -5.28 -10.24 21.70
CA ILE A 524 -4.30 -9.29 22.25
C ILE A 524 -5.02 -8.16 23.01
N VAL A 525 -6.10 -7.62 22.45
CA VAL A 525 -6.93 -6.62 23.13
C VAL A 525 -7.48 -7.18 24.43
N ALA A 526 -8.07 -8.38 24.38
CA ALA A 526 -8.62 -9.05 25.55
C ALA A 526 -7.56 -9.28 26.63
N TYR A 527 -6.37 -9.77 26.27
CA TYR A 527 -5.26 -9.94 27.20
C TYR A 527 -4.83 -8.60 27.84
N ARG A 528 -4.60 -7.56 27.02
CA ARG A 528 -4.12 -6.26 27.53
C ARG A 528 -5.09 -5.60 28.48
N ILE A 529 -6.40 -5.82 28.33
CA ILE A 529 -7.43 -5.22 29.17
C ILE A 529 -7.85 -6.14 30.33
N LEU A 530 -8.18 -7.40 30.06
CA LEU A 530 -8.73 -8.35 31.04
C LEU A 530 -7.65 -9.07 31.86
N LYS A 531 -6.39 -9.03 31.42
CA LYS A 531 -5.21 -9.63 32.09
C LYS A 531 -5.31 -11.15 32.30
N ASP A 532 -6.09 -11.84 31.45
CA ASP A 532 -6.20 -13.30 31.47
C ASP A 532 -5.29 -13.92 30.40
N GLU A 533 -4.31 -14.71 30.87
CA GLU A 533 -3.24 -15.30 30.08
C GLU A 533 -3.74 -16.23 28.96
N LYS A 534 -4.92 -16.83 29.12
CA LYS A 534 -5.51 -17.72 28.10
C LYS A 534 -5.68 -17.02 26.74
N TYR A 535 -5.95 -15.71 26.76
CA TYR A 535 -6.10 -14.93 25.55
C TYR A 535 -4.76 -14.68 24.87
N LEU A 536 -3.67 -14.46 25.62
CA LEU A 536 -2.34 -14.30 25.04
C LEU A 536 -1.88 -15.60 24.36
N GLN A 537 -2.04 -16.74 25.03
CA GLN A 537 -1.67 -18.05 24.47
C GLN A 537 -2.40 -18.35 23.15
N ALA A 538 -3.71 -18.04 23.09
CA ALA A 538 -4.48 -18.20 21.88
C ALA A 538 -4.12 -17.16 20.80
N ALA A 539 -3.75 -15.94 21.18
CA ALA A 539 -3.25 -14.93 20.26
C ALA A 539 -1.95 -15.38 19.59
N GLU A 540 -0.99 -15.90 20.36
CA GLU A 540 0.27 -16.46 19.85
C GLU A 540 0.01 -17.61 18.89
N LYS A 541 -0.89 -18.54 19.24
CA LYS A 541 -1.27 -19.66 18.36
C LYS A 541 -1.84 -19.18 17.01
N GLY A 542 -2.72 -18.18 17.03
CA GLY A 542 -3.28 -17.60 15.80
C GLY A 542 -2.24 -16.82 14.99
N ALA A 543 -1.34 -16.10 15.66
CA ALA A 543 -0.24 -15.40 15.03
C ALA A 543 0.74 -16.38 14.36
N ASP A 544 1.13 -17.45 15.04
CA ASP A 544 2.03 -18.49 14.50
C ASP A 544 1.42 -19.13 13.24
N TRP A 545 0.12 -19.39 13.24
CA TRP A 545 -0.58 -19.89 12.06
C TRP A 545 -0.56 -18.87 10.90
N LEU A 546 -0.82 -17.59 11.18
CA LEU A 546 -0.84 -16.54 10.16
C LEU A 546 0.57 -16.24 9.62
N VAL A 547 1.61 -16.29 10.46
CA VAL A 547 3.00 -16.14 10.00
C VAL A 547 3.32 -17.23 8.98
N LYS A 548 3.06 -18.50 9.33
CA LYS A 548 3.34 -19.64 8.45
C LYS A 548 2.50 -19.69 7.17
N ASN A 549 1.22 -19.33 7.24
CA ASN A 549 0.29 -19.51 6.12
C ASN A 549 0.04 -18.24 5.31
N GLY A 550 0.27 -17.06 5.90
CA GLY A 550 0.13 -15.78 5.26
C GLY A 550 1.48 -15.12 5.00
N VAL A 551 2.18 -14.69 6.07
CA VAL A 551 3.41 -13.88 5.96
C VAL A 551 4.50 -14.56 5.14
N ASP A 552 4.86 -15.80 5.50
CA ASP A 552 5.94 -16.56 4.85
C ASP A 552 5.67 -16.80 3.36
N LYS A 553 4.39 -16.84 2.97
CA LYS A 553 3.94 -17.09 1.59
C LYS A 553 3.55 -15.83 0.83
N GLY A 554 3.54 -14.67 1.49
CA GLY A 554 3.03 -13.41 0.93
C GLY A 554 1.52 -13.35 0.70
N GLN A 555 0.73 -14.20 1.38
CA GLN A 555 -0.70 -14.34 1.13
C GLN A 555 -1.53 -13.63 2.21
N PHE A 556 -2.47 -12.79 1.78
CA PHE A 556 -3.34 -12.03 2.67
C PHE A 556 -4.78 -12.01 2.13
N LEU A 557 -5.74 -11.70 2.99
CA LEU A 557 -7.14 -11.51 2.63
C LEU A 557 -7.59 -10.12 3.07
N GLY A 558 -8.39 -9.43 2.25
CA GLY A 558 -8.95 -8.13 2.60
C GLY A 558 -10.05 -8.23 3.67
N VAL A 559 -10.27 -7.13 4.39
CA VAL A 559 -11.30 -7.01 5.44
C VAL A 559 -12.60 -6.41 4.92
N CYS A 560 -12.61 -5.86 3.71
CA CYS A 560 -13.78 -5.25 3.09
C CYS A 560 -14.58 -6.26 2.25
N GLY A 561 -15.74 -6.69 2.77
CA GLY A 561 -16.61 -7.65 2.11
C GLY A 561 -17.31 -7.13 0.85
N ASP A 562 -17.48 -5.80 0.70
CA ASP A 562 -18.11 -5.16 -0.47
C ASP A 562 -17.30 -5.32 -1.77
N ALA A 563 -15.98 -5.56 -1.64
CA ALA A 563 -15.10 -5.90 -2.75
C ALA A 563 -14.74 -7.39 -2.80
N ARG A 564 -15.61 -8.26 -2.26
CA ARG A 564 -15.39 -9.72 -2.16
C ARG A 564 -14.03 -10.06 -1.51
N TYR A 565 -13.64 -9.26 -0.51
CA TYR A 565 -12.39 -9.36 0.25
C TYR A 565 -11.12 -9.21 -0.61
N ALA A 566 -11.19 -8.40 -1.68
CA ALA A 566 -10.01 -8.01 -2.46
C ALA A 566 -8.88 -7.47 -1.55
N PRO A 567 -7.61 -7.69 -1.90
CA PRO A 567 -6.48 -7.29 -1.05
C PRO A 567 -6.53 -5.82 -0.66
N ASP A 568 -6.34 -5.52 0.63
CA ASP A 568 -6.42 -4.17 1.20
C ASP A 568 -5.37 -3.94 2.31
N PHE A 569 -5.58 -2.89 3.11
CA PHE A 569 -4.75 -2.52 4.26
C PHE A 569 -4.64 -3.59 5.37
N ALA A 570 -5.35 -4.71 5.30
CA ALA A 570 -5.20 -5.85 6.22
C ALA A 570 -3.75 -6.35 6.32
N THR A 571 -2.98 -6.24 5.23
CA THR A 571 -1.54 -6.54 5.23
C THR A 571 -0.78 -5.64 6.21
N ALA A 572 -1.02 -4.32 6.16
CA ALA A 572 -0.39 -3.37 7.08
C ALA A 572 -0.87 -3.57 8.53
N GLN A 573 -2.16 -3.88 8.73
CA GLN A 573 -2.71 -4.22 10.04
C GLN A 573 -2.04 -5.47 10.62
N THR A 574 -1.73 -6.45 9.78
CA THR A 574 -1.00 -7.66 10.17
C THR A 574 0.41 -7.32 10.65
N ALA A 575 1.13 -6.46 9.92
CA ALA A 575 2.45 -5.99 10.36
C ALA A 575 2.39 -5.31 11.74
N GLN A 576 1.41 -4.43 11.97
CA GLN A 576 1.26 -3.76 13.26
C GLN A 576 0.81 -4.71 14.38
N ALA A 577 -0.08 -5.66 14.09
CA ALA A 577 -0.55 -6.66 15.04
C ALA A 577 0.61 -7.55 15.53
N LEU A 578 1.49 -7.97 14.63
CA LEU A 578 2.70 -8.74 14.95
C LEU A 578 3.71 -7.90 15.74
N LEU A 579 3.88 -6.62 15.39
CA LEU A 579 4.75 -5.72 16.15
C LEU A 579 4.25 -5.50 17.59
N ASP A 580 2.94 -5.37 17.78
CA ASP A 580 2.34 -5.25 19.11
C ASP A 580 2.45 -6.57 19.91
N LEU A 581 2.34 -7.73 19.25
CA LEU A 581 2.57 -9.02 19.88
C LEU A 581 4.04 -9.21 20.29
N TYR A 582 4.98 -8.77 19.46
CA TYR A 582 6.39 -8.68 19.82
C TYR A 582 6.59 -7.79 21.04
N ASP A 583 5.92 -6.65 21.12
CA ASP A 583 6.06 -5.75 22.26
C ASP A 583 5.64 -6.38 23.59
N ILE A 584 4.70 -7.33 23.56
CA ILE A 584 4.23 -8.10 24.72
C ILE A 584 5.15 -9.29 25.03
N THR A 585 5.47 -10.09 24.02
CA THR A 585 6.11 -11.42 24.19
C THR A 585 7.63 -11.39 24.08
N LYS A 586 8.18 -10.37 23.40
CA LYS A 586 9.58 -10.23 23.00
C LYS A 586 10.11 -11.39 22.14
N LYS A 587 9.24 -12.19 21.53
CA LYS A 587 9.62 -13.27 20.61
C LYS A 587 10.03 -12.72 19.24
N GLN A 588 11.29 -12.92 18.87
CA GLN A 588 11.89 -12.35 17.66
C GLN A 588 11.12 -12.67 16.36
N VAL A 589 10.54 -13.88 16.28
CA VAL A 589 9.73 -14.30 15.12
C VAL A 589 8.62 -13.30 14.76
N TYR A 590 8.00 -12.65 15.76
CA TYR A 590 6.94 -11.67 15.50
C TYR A 590 7.50 -10.32 15.02
N GLN A 591 8.69 -9.91 15.49
CA GLN A 591 9.35 -8.73 14.94
C GLN A 591 9.79 -8.95 13.49
N ASP A 592 10.39 -10.10 13.20
CA ASP A 592 10.85 -10.45 11.86
C ASP A 592 9.66 -10.54 10.89
N ALA A 593 8.57 -11.19 11.31
CA ALA A 593 7.34 -11.26 10.53
C ALA A 593 6.68 -9.89 10.35
N ALA A 594 6.71 -9.00 11.36
CA ALA A 594 6.21 -7.63 11.22
C ALA A 594 7.01 -6.84 10.17
N ILE A 595 8.34 -6.96 10.18
CA ILE A 595 9.23 -6.33 9.19
C ILE A 595 8.98 -6.89 7.79
N ALA A 596 8.91 -8.22 7.64
CA ALA A 596 8.62 -8.87 6.36
C ALA A 596 7.25 -8.42 5.81
N THR A 597 6.22 -8.40 6.65
CA THR A 597 4.88 -7.95 6.27
C THR A 597 4.85 -6.47 5.88
N ALA A 598 5.56 -5.60 6.62
CA ALA A 598 5.66 -4.18 6.27
C ALA A 598 6.37 -3.96 4.93
N ARG A 599 7.41 -4.75 4.63
CA ARG A 599 8.07 -4.75 3.31
C ARG A 599 7.12 -5.21 2.21
N ILE A 600 6.33 -6.26 2.43
CA ILE A 600 5.30 -6.68 1.47
C ILE A 600 4.30 -5.53 1.26
N TYR A 601 3.85 -4.87 2.32
CA TYR A 601 2.89 -3.76 2.17
C TYR A 601 3.44 -2.56 1.37
N THR A 602 4.76 -2.40 1.21
CA THR A 602 5.30 -1.37 0.29
C THR A 602 4.85 -1.58 -1.16
N THR A 603 4.51 -2.82 -1.55
CA THR A 603 3.92 -3.12 -2.86
C THR A 603 2.47 -2.66 -2.96
N SER A 604 1.90 -2.04 -1.94
CA SER A 604 0.59 -1.39 -2.00
C SER A 604 0.68 0.15 -2.08
N ILE A 605 1.90 0.71 -2.08
CA ILE A 605 2.15 2.16 -2.13
C ILE A 605 2.69 2.53 -3.51
N TYR A 606 2.05 3.48 -4.18
CA TYR A 606 2.47 3.91 -5.51
C TYR A 606 3.83 4.62 -5.46
N THR A 607 4.74 4.30 -6.37
CA THR A 607 6.08 4.92 -6.49
C THR A 607 6.28 5.67 -7.81
N HIS A 608 5.23 5.79 -8.62
CA HIS A 608 5.24 6.41 -9.94
C HIS A 608 3.91 7.16 -10.20
N PRO A 609 3.86 8.12 -11.15
CA PRO A 609 4.96 8.60 -12.01
C PRO A 609 5.98 9.45 -11.24
N ILE A 610 7.06 9.86 -11.92
CA ILE A 610 8.01 10.85 -11.37
C ILE A 610 7.29 12.21 -11.34
N PRO A 611 7.06 12.79 -10.15
CA PRO A 611 6.32 14.05 -10.06
C PRO A 611 7.15 15.22 -10.56
N THR A 612 6.47 16.19 -11.18
CA THR A 612 7.07 17.42 -11.70
C THR A 612 6.37 18.68 -11.18
N GLN A 613 6.85 19.85 -11.60
CA GLN A 613 6.18 21.13 -11.37
C GLN A 613 5.32 21.58 -12.57
N GLN A 614 5.13 20.72 -13.57
CA GLN A 614 4.30 21.03 -14.73
C GLN A 614 2.89 21.41 -14.27
N GLU A 615 2.37 22.53 -14.79
CA GLU A 615 1.00 22.93 -14.52
C GLU A 615 0.03 22.07 -15.32
N LYS A 616 -1.04 21.63 -14.65
CA LYS A 616 -2.15 20.84 -15.16
C LYS A 616 -3.47 21.49 -14.75
N LEU A 617 -4.54 21.18 -15.47
CA LEU A 617 -5.87 21.66 -15.16
C LEU A 617 -6.67 20.52 -14.54
N VAL A 618 -7.15 20.68 -13.31
CA VAL A 618 -7.99 19.66 -12.66
C VAL A 618 -9.29 20.32 -12.22
N ASN A 619 -10.40 19.91 -12.81
CA ASN A 619 -11.72 20.51 -12.55
C ASN A 619 -11.71 22.04 -12.70
N GLY A 620 -10.98 22.56 -13.70
CA GLY A 620 -10.85 24.00 -13.95
C GLY A 620 -9.87 24.74 -13.03
N GLN A 621 -9.16 24.05 -12.14
CA GLN A 621 -8.13 24.64 -11.27
C GLN A 621 -6.72 24.27 -11.73
N LYS A 622 -5.83 25.25 -11.80
CA LYS A 622 -4.40 25.00 -12.02
C LYS A 622 -3.80 24.26 -10.83
N ARG A 623 -3.07 23.19 -11.11
CA ARG A 623 -2.32 22.40 -10.13
C ARG A 623 -0.96 22.04 -10.70
N GLN A 624 0.07 22.02 -9.88
CA GLN A 624 1.32 21.39 -10.25
C GLN A 624 1.17 19.88 -10.13
N ASP A 625 1.79 19.14 -11.04
CA ASP A 625 1.74 17.68 -11.11
C ASP A 625 2.04 16.98 -9.76
N TRP A 626 3.05 17.45 -9.02
CA TRP A 626 3.37 16.91 -7.69
C TRP A 626 2.23 17.04 -6.66
N GLU A 627 1.36 18.06 -6.78
CA GLU A 627 0.23 18.24 -5.87
C GLU A 627 -0.79 17.11 -6.01
N ILE A 628 -0.91 16.54 -7.21
CA ILE A 628 -1.97 15.60 -7.59
C ILE A 628 -1.46 14.19 -7.93
N THR A 629 -0.16 13.95 -7.91
CA THR A 629 0.45 12.64 -8.18
C THR A 629 -0.05 11.54 -7.24
N GLN A 630 -0.20 10.32 -7.76
CA GLN A 630 -0.51 9.13 -6.96
C GLN A 630 0.69 8.64 -6.13
N ALA A 631 1.93 8.97 -6.52
CA ALA A 631 3.14 8.49 -5.86
C ALA A 631 3.15 8.88 -4.37
N GLY A 632 3.28 7.89 -3.48
CA GLY A 632 3.23 8.00 -2.02
C GLY A 632 1.89 7.63 -1.39
N LEU A 633 0.83 7.43 -2.18
CA LEU A 633 -0.47 7.00 -1.68
C LEU A 633 -0.62 5.48 -1.75
N GLY A 634 -1.43 4.92 -0.84
CA GLY A 634 -1.88 3.53 -0.90
C GLY A 634 -3.30 3.43 -1.46
N PHE A 635 -3.76 2.22 -1.77
CA PHE A 635 -5.15 1.97 -2.15
C PHE A 635 -6.00 1.47 -0.96
N GLU A 636 -7.32 1.62 -1.10
CA GLU A 636 -8.28 0.91 -0.24
C GLU A 636 -8.26 -0.57 -0.59
N HIS A 637 -8.69 -0.93 -1.80
CA HIS A 637 -8.58 -2.30 -2.32
C HIS A 637 -7.74 -2.30 -3.59
N GLY A 638 -6.70 -3.12 -3.63
CA GLY A 638 -5.80 -3.31 -4.76
C GLY A 638 -6.14 -4.53 -5.60
N GLY A 639 -5.15 -5.02 -6.36
CA GLY A 639 -5.31 -6.21 -7.18
C GLY A 639 -6.31 -6.05 -8.34
N ILE A 640 -6.82 -7.17 -8.85
CA ILE A 640 -7.72 -7.19 -9.99
C ILE A 640 -9.11 -6.67 -9.63
N MET A 641 -9.67 -7.02 -8.47
CA MET A 641 -11.06 -6.71 -8.10
C MET A 641 -11.26 -5.40 -7.33
N GLY A 642 -10.17 -4.74 -6.95
CA GLY A 642 -10.20 -3.64 -6.00
C GLY A 642 -10.76 -2.31 -6.53
N SER A 643 -11.23 -1.45 -5.62
CA SER A 643 -11.71 -0.10 -5.94
C SER A 643 -10.64 0.78 -6.61
N ALA A 644 -9.35 0.49 -6.40
CA ALA A 644 -8.25 1.19 -7.06
C ALA A 644 -8.31 1.10 -8.59
N GLN A 645 -8.92 0.05 -9.15
CA GLN A 645 -9.09 -0.10 -10.59
C GLN A 645 -9.92 1.03 -11.21
N ARG A 646 -10.83 1.66 -10.45
CA ARG A 646 -11.74 2.72 -10.92
C ARG A 646 -11.49 4.08 -10.29
N ASN A 647 -11.08 4.08 -9.02
CA ASN A 647 -10.98 5.30 -8.20
C ASN A 647 -9.53 5.76 -7.96
N GLY A 648 -8.54 4.93 -8.30
CA GLY A 648 -7.15 5.16 -7.93
C GLY A 648 -6.90 4.98 -6.42
N PRO A 649 -5.79 5.50 -5.89
CA PRO A 649 -5.46 5.40 -4.47
C PRO A 649 -6.43 6.20 -3.57
N ILE A 650 -6.24 6.10 -2.25
CA ILE A 650 -6.97 6.86 -1.25
C ILE A 650 -6.06 7.85 -0.50
N GLN A 651 -6.65 8.89 0.08
CA GLN A 651 -5.93 9.91 0.86
C GLN A 651 -5.70 9.52 2.33
N LEU A 652 -6.18 8.36 2.78
CA LEU A 652 -5.86 7.86 4.11
C LEU A 652 -4.45 7.28 4.12
N ALA A 653 -3.52 8.01 4.75
CA ALA A 653 -2.15 7.56 4.97
C ALA A 653 -2.00 6.76 6.28
N SER A 654 -2.94 5.85 6.56
CA SER A 654 -2.98 5.04 7.80
C SER A 654 -1.70 4.24 8.07
N HIS A 655 -0.91 3.96 7.03
CA HIS A 655 0.35 3.23 7.12
C HIS A 655 1.52 4.07 7.63
N ALA A 656 1.42 5.40 7.61
CA ALA A 656 2.56 6.29 7.81
C ALA A 656 3.22 6.08 9.18
N GLY A 657 2.44 6.00 10.27
CA GLY A 657 2.98 5.74 11.61
C GLY A 657 3.65 4.37 11.73
N LEU A 658 3.08 3.33 11.12
CA LEU A 658 3.69 1.99 11.07
C LEU A 658 5.06 2.04 10.37
N PHE A 659 5.13 2.69 9.20
CA PHE A 659 6.35 2.77 8.42
C PHE A 659 7.46 3.55 9.14
N VAL A 660 7.12 4.62 9.88
CA VAL A 660 8.08 5.32 10.75
C VAL A 660 8.62 4.39 11.83
N ARG A 661 7.76 3.58 12.46
CA ARG A 661 8.18 2.60 13.48
C ARG A 661 9.09 1.51 12.90
N ILE A 662 8.75 0.96 11.73
CA ILE A 662 9.58 -0.07 11.09
C ILE A 662 10.90 0.54 10.61
N PHE A 663 10.92 1.76 10.07
CA PHE A 663 12.16 2.47 9.73
C PHE A 663 13.07 2.62 10.96
N LYS A 664 12.53 2.97 12.13
CA LYS A 664 13.31 3.04 13.37
C LYS A 664 13.98 1.71 13.72
N LEU A 665 13.35 0.57 13.39
CA LEU A 665 13.89 -0.77 13.62
C LEU A 665 14.94 -1.17 12.58
N THR A 666 14.80 -0.75 11.33
CA THR A 666 15.55 -1.32 10.20
C THR A 666 16.53 -0.35 9.52
N GLY A 667 16.33 0.96 9.66
CA GLY A 667 17.03 1.99 8.87
C GLY A 667 16.64 2.04 7.39
N ASP A 668 15.59 1.32 6.98
CA ASP A 668 15.16 1.17 5.59
C ASP A 668 14.47 2.43 5.04
N SER A 669 15.22 3.23 4.27
CA SER A 669 14.77 4.58 3.90
C SER A 669 13.52 4.61 3.03
N LEU A 670 13.19 3.55 2.29
CA LEU A 670 11.99 3.51 1.48
C LEU A 670 10.72 3.64 2.34
N LEU A 671 10.71 3.04 3.54
CA LEU A 671 9.58 3.09 4.46
C LEU A 671 9.32 4.51 4.98
N ILE A 672 10.37 5.20 5.45
CA ILE A 672 10.21 6.59 5.92
C ILE A 672 9.88 7.53 4.77
N ASP A 673 10.42 7.30 3.58
CA ASP A 673 10.10 8.11 2.41
C ASP A 673 8.64 7.93 1.98
N MET A 674 8.11 6.69 2.01
CA MET A 674 6.70 6.40 1.75
C MET A 674 5.77 7.01 2.80
N ALA A 675 6.13 6.91 4.09
CA ALA A 675 5.35 7.49 5.18
C ALA A 675 5.17 9.01 4.99
N ARG A 676 6.27 9.72 4.71
CA ARG A 676 6.28 11.17 4.48
C ARG A 676 5.58 11.54 3.19
N ALA A 677 5.76 10.77 2.11
CA ALA A 677 5.10 11.05 0.85
C ALA A 677 3.58 10.89 0.92
N GLY A 678 3.08 9.97 1.76
CA GLY A 678 1.66 9.81 2.04
C GLY A 678 1.10 10.94 2.91
N ALA A 679 1.83 11.37 3.93
CA ALA A 679 1.36 12.35 4.90
C ALA A 679 1.45 13.82 4.44
N LEU A 680 2.51 14.19 3.72
CA LEU A 680 2.90 15.58 3.48
C LEU A 680 2.43 16.11 2.11
N GLY A 681 2.11 17.41 2.04
CA GLY A 681 1.84 18.14 0.81
C GLY A 681 0.71 17.56 -0.04
N ARG A 682 -0.40 17.18 0.60
CA ARG A 682 -1.62 16.61 -0.01
C ARG A 682 -2.80 17.58 -0.02
N ASP A 683 -2.54 18.87 0.14
CA ASP A 683 -3.55 19.92 0.28
C ASP A 683 -4.47 20.05 -0.94
N ALA A 684 -4.07 19.57 -2.13
CA ALA A 684 -4.94 19.54 -3.31
C ALA A 684 -6.18 18.64 -3.15
N PHE A 685 -6.17 17.73 -2.16
CA PHE A 685 -7.28 16.84 -1.84
C PHE A 685 -8.03 17.24 -0.57
N VAL A 686 -7.57 18.29 0.11
CA VAL A 686 -8.17 18.81 1.35
C VAL A 686 -9.22 19.85 1.01
N ASP A 687 -10.44 19.65 1.52
CA ASP A 687 -11.50 20.64 1.38
C ASP A 687 -11.22 21.86 2.27
N SER A 688 -11.26 23.06 1.69
CA SER A 688 -10.91 24.28 2.42
C SER A 688 -11.94 24.69 3.47
N ALA A 689 -13.19 24.21 3.38
CA ALA A 689 -14.23 24.56 4.34
C ALA A 689 -14.16 23.70 5.61
N THR A 690 -13.74 22.43 5.48
CA THR A 690 -13.80 21.45 6.56
C THR A 690 -12.43 20.91 6.97
N SER A 691 -11.40 21.10 6.15
CA SER A 691 -10.08 20.48 6.28
C SER A 691 -10.08 18.94 6.24
N VAL A 692 -11.23 18.35 5.87
CA VAL A 692 -11.36 16.91 5.63
C VAL A 692 -10.90 16.63 4.20
N ALA A 693 -9.97 15.68 4.03
CA ALA A 693 -9.60 15.23 2.69
C ALA A 693 -10.67 14.30 2.12
N SER A 694 -10.86 14.35 0.80
CA SER A 694 -11.66 13.34 0.14
C SER A 694 -11.02 11.97 0.23
N TYR A 695 -11.87 10.95 0.33
CA TYR A 695 -11.41 9.58 0.51
C TYR A 695 -10.66 9.07 -0.72
N TYR A 696 -11.34 9.06 -1.88
CA TYR A 696 -10.75 8.64 -3.14
C TYR A 696 -9.97 9.78 -3.80
N TRP A 697 -8.76 9.48 -4.25
CA TRP A 697 -7.88 10.41 -4.97
C TRP A 697 -8.57 11.07 -6.16
N ARG A 698 -9.32 10.32 -6.96
CA ARG A 698 -10.06 10.84 -8.12
C ARG A 698 -11.05 11.97 -7.77
N ALA A 699 -11.53 12.03 -6.52
CA ALA A 699 -12.52 13.02 -6.10
C ALA A 699 -11.92 14.42 -5.88
N MET A 700 -10.60 14.58 -5.81
CA MET A 700 -9.94 15.85 -5.48
C MET A 700 -10.36 16.39 -4.10
N ASN A 701 -10.77 17.64 -3.97
CA ASN A 701 -11.08 18.29 -2.69
C ASN A 701 -12.59 18.46 -2.46
N LYS A 702 -13.33 17.35 -2.38
CA LYS A 702 -14.79 17.31 -2.15
C LYS A 702 -15.19 17.01 -0.69
N GLY A 703 -14.27 17.21 0.25
CA GLY A 703 -14.49 16.99 1.68
C GLY A 703 -14.78 15.53 1.99
N SER A 704 -15.58 15.28 3.03
CA SER A 704 -15.96 13.93 3.48
C SER A 704 -16.81 13.13 2.49
N GLY A 705 -17.37 13.79 1.46
CA GLY A 705 -18.33 13.17 0.56
C GLY A 705 -19.49 12.50 1.32
N PRO A 706 -19.90 11.27 0.95
CA PRO A 706 -20.97 10.55 1.65
C PRO A 706 -20.55 9.94 3.00
N TYR A 707 -19.33 10.19 3.46
CA TYR A 707 -18.72 9.52 4.61
C TYR A 707 -18.22 10.50 5.69
N PRO A 708 -19.12 11.22 6.39
CA PRO A 708 -18.75 12.23 7.39
C PRO A 708 -17.87 11.69 8.53
N HIS A 709 -17.96 10.39 8.82
CA HIS A 709 -17.18 9.71 9.84
C HIS A 709 -15.68 9.58 9.49
N HIS A 710 -15.29 9.70 8.22
CA HIS A 710 -13.88 9.60 7.81
C HIS A 710 -12.98 10.67 8.45
N ALA A 711 -13.52 11.79 8.94
CA ALA A 711 -12.76 12.77 9.69
C ALA A 711 -12.08 12.15 10.93
N TRP A 712 -12.74 11.20 11.61
CA TRP A 712 -12.14 10.49 12.74
C TRP A 712 -10.94 9.63 12.35
N TRP A 713 -11.02 8.92 11.21
CA TRP A 713 -9.88 8.18 10.68
C TRP A 713 -8.71 9.10 10.34
N GLN A 714 -9.00 10.29 9.80
CA GLN A 714 -7.98 11.28 9.48
C GLN A 714 -7.28 11.80 10.73
N ILE A 715 -8.04 12.14 11.77
CA ILE A 715 -7.46 12.52 13.07
C ILE A 715 -6.61 11.39 13.65
N GLY A 716 -7.08 10.14 13.56
CA GLY A 716 -6.38 8.95 14.02
C GLY A 716 -5.01 8.77 13.37
N TRP A 717 -4.95 8.68 12.04
CA TRP A 717 -3.68 8.43 11.35
C TRP A 717 -2.73 9.62 11.42
N ILE A 718 -3.24 10.86 11.38
CA ILE A 718 -2.39 12.05 11.53
C ILE A 718 -1.72 12.02 12.90
N THR A 719 -2.49 11.77 13.97
CA THR A 719 -1.94 11.73 15.32
C THR A 719 -0.91 10.60 15.45
N ASP A 720 -1.19 9.40 14.93
CA ASP A 720 -0.24 8.27 14.97
C ASP A 720 1.07 8.57 14.22
N TYR A 721 0.99 9.19 13.04
CA TYR A 721 2.16 9.63 12.29
C TYR A 721 3.00 10.65 13.07
N LEU A 722 2.36 11.69 13.62
CA LEU A 722 3.04 12.73 14.39
C LEU A 722 3.70 12.17 15.66
N MET A 723 3.04 11.25 16.37
CA MET A 723 3.63 10.58 17.54
C MET A 723 4.83 9.72 17.15
N ALA A 724 4.73 8.96 16.06
CA ALA A 724 5.82 8.12 15.58
C ALA A 724 7.03 8.96 15.14
N GLU A 725 6.81 10.06 14.42
CA GLU A 725 7.87 10.98 14.01
C GLU A 725 8.51 11.69 15.21
N ALA A 726 7.72 12.12 16.20
CA ALA A 726 8.26 12.71 17.42
C ALA A 726 9.13 11.71 18.19
N GLN A 727 8.71 10.45 18.30
CA GLN A 727 9.50 9.40 18.94
C GLN A 727 10.79 9.09 18.19
N LEU A 728 10.73 8.95 16.86
CA LEU A 728 11.89 8.72 16.00
C LEU A 728 12.90 9.87 16.12
N ARG A 729 12.46 11.11 15.87
CA ARG A 729 13.35 12.28 15.76
C ARG A 729 13.91 12.72 17.11
N SER A 730 13.20 12.47 18.21
CA SER A 730 13.69 12.77 19.57
C SER A 730 14.60 11.68 20.14
N ASN A 731 14.80 10.57 19.42
CA ASN A 731 15.48 9.37 19.92
C ASN A 731 14.90 8.92 21.27
N ASP A 732 13.59 8.63 21.31
CA ASP A 732 12.86 8.14 22.48
C ASP A 732 12.75 9.12 23.67
N ASN A 733 13.10 10.40 23.49
CA ASN A 733 12.87 11.42 24.52
C ASN A 733 11.42 11.94 24.56
N VAL A 734 10.65 11.75 23.48
CA VAL A 734 9.22 12.02 23.42
C VAL A 734 8.50 10.71 23.10
N ILE A 735 7.75 10.17 24.06
CA ILE A 735 7.04 8.89 23.91
C ILE A 735 5.64 9.00 24.50
N PHE A 736 4.65 8.50 23.78
CA PHE A 736 3.29 8.33 24.27
C PHE A 736 2.86 6.85 24.15
N PRO A 737 2.16 6.28 25.15
CA PRO A 737 1.65 4.92 25.07
C PRO A 737 0.72 4.73 23.87
N ARG A 738 0.94 3.64 23.13
CA ARG A 738 0.14 3.26 21.96
C ARG A 738 -1.09 2.45 22.38
N GLY A 739 -2.23 2.79 21.78
CA GLY A 739 -3.49 2.09 21.95
C GLY A 739 -3.54 0.78 21.16
N PHE A 740 -4.68 0.51 20.55
CA PHE A 740 -4.83 -0.60 19.61
C PHE A 740 -5.01 -0.07 18.18
N VAL A 741 -4.78 -0.95 17.20
CA VAL A 741 -5.03 -0.66 15.77
C VAL A 741 -6.47 -0.20 15.55
N THR A 742 -6.67 0.76 14.65
CA THR A 742 -7.99 1.20 14.22
C THR A 742 -8.65 0.14 13.32
N PRO A 743 -9.93 -0.20 13.57
CA PRO A 743 -10.64 -1.18 12.75
C PRO A 743 -10.92 -0.66 11.33
N LYS A 744 -11.05 -1.62 10.40
CA LYS A 744 -11.22 -1.39 8.96
C LYS A 744 -9.95 -0.79 8.34
N VAL A 745 -9.73 0.52 8.36
CA VAL A 745 -8.93 1.25 7.34
C VAL A 745 -7.41 1.41 7.58
N GLY A 746 -6.77 0.58 8.40
CA GLY A 746 -5.30 0.53 8.47
C GLY A 746 -4.71 0.40 9.88
N PRO A 747 -3.37 0.44 10.00
CA PRO A 747 -2.63 0.08 11.20
C PRO A 747 -2.45 1.20 12.23
N HIS A 748 -3.00 2.40 11.99
CA HIS A 748 -2.80 3.52 12.92
C HIS A 748 -3.44 3.25 14.28
N GLN A 749 -2.94 3.91 15.33
CA GLN A 749 -3.31 3.63 16.72
C GLN A 749 -3.72 4.91 17.46
N SER A 750 -4.51 4.74 18.52
CA SER A 750 -4.95 5.83 19.40
C SER A 750 -3.92 6.16 20.48
N TYR A 751 -3.98 7.38 21.02
CA TYR A 751 -3.06 7.90 22.05
C TYR A 751 -3.81 8.71 23.12
N GLY A 752 -3.12 9.08 24.21
CA GLY A 752 -3.64 10.03 25.19
C GLY A 752 -4.56 9.44 26.27
N PHE A 753 -4.69 8.11 26.33
CA PHE A 753 -5.40 7.39 27.39
C PHE A 753 -4.59 7.25 28.69
N ALA A 754 -3.27 7.39 28.60
CA ALA A 754 -2.34 7.38 29.73
C ALA A 754 -1.26 8.44 29.53
N PRO A 755 -0.61 8.92 30.61
CA PRO A 755 0.51 9.84 30.49
C PRO A 755 1.63 9.27 29.63
N GLY A 756 2.15 10.09 28.72
CA GLY A 756 3.43 9.88 28.06
C GLY A 756 4.58 10.53 28.82
N LYS A 757 5.69 10.71 28.13
CA LYS A 757 6.91 11.30 28.67
C LYS A 757 7.57 12.22 27.66
N ILE A 758 7.97 13.40 28.11
CA ILE A 758 8.85 14.33 27.39
C ILE A 758 10.07 14.60 28.28
N TYR A 759 11.26 14.14 27.86
CA TYR A 759 12.52 14.29 28.61
C TYR A 759 12.41 13.91 30.09
N ASN A 760 11.81 12.74 30.36
CA ASN A 760 11.52 12.19 31.69
C ASN A 760 10.36 12.83 32.46
N ASP A 761 9.80 13.95 32.02
CA ASP A 761 8.60 14.49 32.67
C ASP A 761 7.34 13.76 32.20
N PRO A 762 6.51 13.22 33.12
CA PRO A 762 5.22 12.65 32.77
C PRO A 762 4.25 13.74 32.27
N VAL A 763 3.68 13.52 31.09
CA VAL A 763 2.84 14.51 30.41
C VAL A 763 1.55 13.89 29.83
N ASN A 764 0.49 14.69 29.76
CA ASN A 764 -0.73 14.36 29.03
C ASN A 764 -0.76 15.10 27.70
N LEU A 765 -1.16 14.42 26.63
CA LEU A 765 -1.47 15.07 25.35
C LEU A 765 -2.64 16.05 25.54
N ILE A 766 -2.52 17.23 24.96
CA ILE A 766 -3.57 18.24 24.93
C ILE A 766 -3.70 18.83 23.52
N LEU A 767 -4.87 19.36 23.20
CA LEU A 767 -5.11 20.19 22.02
C LEU A 767 -5.70 21.52 22.50
N ARG A 768 -4.95 22.62 22.34
CA ARG A 768 -5.35 23.96 22.78
C ARG A 768 -5.05 24.95 21.67
N GLU A 769 -6.05 25.17 20.83
CA GLU A 769 -5.95 26.08 19.69
C GLU A 769 -5.42 27.45 20.13
N GLY A 770 -4.38 27.91 19.43
CA GLY A 770 -3.71 29.17 19.69
C GLY A 770 -2.70 29.17 20.85
N LEU A 771 -2.50 28.07 21.60
CA LEU A 771 -1.51 28.03 22.69
C LEU A 771 -0.09 28.24 22.16
N PHE A 772 0.27 27.52 21.10
CA PHE A 772 1.52 27.64 20.38
C PHE A 772 1.19 27.93 18.92
N GLN A 773 1.68 29.05 18.41
CA GLN A 773 1.38 29.50 17.05
C GLN A 773 2.65 29.52 16.22
N LEU A 774 2.51 28.97 15.02
CA LEU A 774 3.53 28.79 14.00
C LEU A 774 2.93 29.37 12.70
N ASP A 775 3.69 30.20 11.96
CA ASP A 775 3.23 30.81 10.71
C ASP A 775 3.49 29.90 9.50
N ASP A 776 4.50 29.02 9.59
CA ASP A 776 4.88 28.09 8.53
C ASP A 776 4.05 26.78 8.59
N PRO A 777 3.25 26.46 7.56
CA PRO A 777 2.44 25.24 7.52
C PRO A 777 3.27 23.95 7.40
N ASN A 778 4.57 24.05 7.18
CA ASN A 778 5.48 22.90 7.16
C ASN A 778 6.05 22.57 8.54
N LEU A 779 5.69 23.33 9.58
CA LEU A 779 6.04 23.04 10.96
C LEU A 779 4.81 22.52 11.71
N GLU A 780 4.96 21.36 12.33
CA GLU A 780 3.94 20.74 13.15
C GLU A 780 4.17 21.04 14.62
N CYS A 781 3.10 21.24 15.40
CA CYS A 781 3.19 21.47 16.85
C CYS A 781 2.37 20.44 17.63
N ILE A 782 3.03 19.47 18.25
CA ILE A 782 2.40 18.58 19.23
C ILE A 782 2.45 19.27 20.59
N MET A 783 1.30 19.32 21.27
CA MET A 783 1.15 19.98 22.56
C MET A 783 0.95 18.97 23.68
N ALA A 784 1.61 19.21 24.82
CA ALA A 784 1.42 18.40 26.01
C ALA A 784 1.45 19.26 27.28
N GLN A 785 0.87 18.75 28.35
CA GLN A 785 0.92 19.37 29.67
C GLN A 785 1.43 18.37 30.70
N SER A 786 2.39 18.79 31.53
CA SER A 786 2.85 18.01 32.69
C SER A 786 1.68 17.52 33.54
N VAL A 787 1.78 16.32 34.09
CA VAL A 787 0.76 15.77 35.01
C VAL A 787 0.59 16.67 36.24
N SER A 788 1.67 17.34 36.69
CA SER A 788 1.65 18.33 37.78
C SER A 788 0.93 19.64 37.42
N LYS A 789 0.62 19.85 36.13
CA LYS A 789 0.03 21.07 35.56
C LYS A 789 0.87 22.34 35.74
N GLN A 790 2.15 22.21 36.08
CA GLN A 790 3.06 23.35 36.26
C GLN A 790 3.78 23.75 34.97
N ARG A 791 3.70 22.92 33.93
CA ARG A 791 4.43 23.11 32.67
C ARG A 791 3.61 22.66 31.47
N VAL A 792 3.75 23.38 30.37
CA VAL A 792 3.28 22.98 29.03
C VAL A 792 4.46 22.81 28.07
N TYR A 793 4.25 21.99 27.05
CA TYR A 793 5.27 21.59 26.10
C TYR A 793 4.83 21.83 24.67
N ALA A 794 5.75 22.34 23.85
CA ALA A 794 5.64 22.39 22.40
C ALA A 794 6.72 21.46 21.80
N VAL A 795 6.29 20.41 21.10
CA VAL A 795 7.18 19.55 20.31
C VAL A 795 6.98 19.94 18.84
N ILE A 796 7.97 20.62 18.28
CA ILE A 796 7.92 21.18 16.94
C ILE A 796 8.67 20.26 15.98
N LEU A 797 7.98 19.79 14.95
CA LEU A 797 8.55 18.95 13.89
C LEU A 797 8.66 19.76 12.60
N ASN A 798 9.74 19.56 11.85
CA ASN A 798 9.91 20.15 10.51
C ASN A 798 9.66 19.10 9.43
N ASP A 799 8.70 19.33 8.55
CA ASP A 799 8.34 18.38 7.50
C ASP A 799 9.09 18.58 6.18
N ARG A 800 10.07 19.49 6.16
CA ARG A 800 10.86 19.83 4.99
C ARG A 800 12.28 19.31 5.09
N ASN A 801 12.88 19.07 3.94
CA ASN A 801 14.28 18.66 3.82
C ASN A 801 15.28 19.84 3.92
N GLU A 802 14.83 20.98 4.44
CA GLU A 802 15.62 22.18 4.66
C GLU A 802 15.33 22.72 6.08
N PRO A 803 16.27 23.43 6.72
CA PRO A 803 16.00 24.04 8.02
C PRO A 803 15.00 25.19 7.87
N HIS A 804 14.11 25.34 8.85
CA HIS A 804 13.12 26.43 8.88
C HIS A 804 13.36 27.33 10.09
N GLN A 805 13.28 28.63 9.86
CA GLN A 805 13.37 29.66 10.89
C GLN A 805 12.04 30.39 11.00
N GLN A 806 11.52 30.53 12.22
CA GLN A 806 10.38 31.41 12.48
C GLN A 806 10.31 31.79 13.96
N THR A 807 9.29 32.57 14.33
CA THR A 807 8.96 32.87 15.72
C THR A 807 7.82 31.97 16.22
N LEU A 808 8.09 31.18 17.28
CA LEU A 808 7.06 30.51 18.07
C LEU A 808 6.38 31.54 18.98
N ARG A 809 5.07 31.76 18.81
CA ARG A 809 4.28 32.60 19.72
C ARG A 809 3.53 31.76 20.73
N ILE A 810 3.51 32.21 21.98
CA ILE A 810 2.98 31.47 23.13
C ILE A 810 1.88 32.29 23.80
N ASP A 811 0.66 31.76 23.81
CA ASP A 811 -0.49 32.35 24.51
C ASP A 811 -0.97 31.43 25.65
N LEU A 812 -0.39 31.64 26.84
CA LEU A 812 -0.73 30.85 28.02
C LEU A 812 -2.15 31.11 28.56
N SER A 813 -2.85 32.15 28.08
CA SER A 813 -4.25 32.37 28.43
C SER A 813 -5.15 31.22 27.97
N ARG A 814 -4.72 30.46 26.95
CA ARG A 814 -5.35 29.22 26.44
C ARG A 814 -5.28 28.05 27.41
N ILE A 815 -4.39 28.09 28.40
CA ILE A 815 -4.35 27.13 29.51
C ILE A 815 -5.15 27.64 30.69
N LYS A 816 -4.88 28.87 31.11
CA LYS A 816 -5.57 29.53 32.22
C LYS A 816 -5.50 31.04 32.02
N PRO A 817 -6.63 31.78 32.18
CA PRO A 817 -6.61 33.24 32.10
C PRO A 817 -5.57 33.85 33.04
N GLY A 818 -4.74 34.77 32.49
CA GLY A 818 -3.70 35.48 33.23
C GLY A 818 -2.41 34.70 33.50
N ALA A 819 -2.28 33.45 33.03
CA ALA A 819 -1.04 32.69 33.14
C ALA A 819 0.13 33.37 32.39
N ARG A 820 1.34 33.30 32.94
CA ARG A 820 2.56 33.89 32.38
C ARG A 820 3.71 32.89 32.44
N ALA A 821 4.61 32.95 31.47
CA ALA A 821 5.78 32.08 31.47
C ALA A 821 6.74 32.53 32.58
N LYS A 822 7.07 31.63 33.51
CA LYS A 822 8.13 31.84 34.51
C LYS A 822 9.51 31.57 33.94
N ALA A 823 9.61 30.55 33.10
CA ALA A 823 10.81 30.16 32.37
C ALA A 823 10.42 29.43 31.08
N ILE A 824 11.28 29.52 30.08
CA ILE A 824 11.19 28.72 28.85
C ILE A 824 12.50 27.98 28.70
N THR A 825 12.45 26.67 28.49
CA THR A 825 13.63 25.84 28.25
C THR A 825 13.48 25.09 26.94
N GLU A 826 14.47 25.22 26.05
CA GLU A 826 14.63 24.34 24.91
C GLU A 826 15.31 23.05 25.35
N LEU A 827 14.57 21.95 25.40
CA LEU A 827 15.04 20.67 25.93
C LEU A 827 15.99 19.94 24.97
N THR A 828 15.88 20.20 23.66
CA THR A 828 16.75 19.60 22.63
C THR A 828 18.21 19.99 22.77
N GLU A 829 18.48 21.21 23.27
CA GLU A 829 19.83 21.73 23.51
C GLU A 829 20.10 21.99 25.01
N ASN A 830 19.14 21.68 25.88
CA ASN A 830 19.16 22.02 27.30
C ASN A 830 19.49 23.50 27.56
N LYS A 831 18.80 24.40 26.85
CA LYS A 831 19.06 25.85 26.85
C LYS A 831 17.90 26.61 27.47
N THR A 832 18.17 27.40 28.51
CA THR A 832 17.18 28.33 29.07
C THR A 832 17.07 29.59 28.22
N LEU A 833 15.84 30.00 27.95
CA LEU A 833 15.49 31.17 27.17
C LEU A 833 14.81 32.21 28.07
N SER A 834 14.88 33.47 27.67
CA SER A 834 14.18 34.54 28.38
C SER A 834 12.68 34.25 28.42
N PRO A 835 12.02 34.41 29.58
CA PRO A 835 10.56 34.31 29.65
C PRO A 835 9.94 35.36 28.72
N GLY A 836 9.03 34.93 27.86
CA GLY A 836 8.45 35.78 26.84
C GLY A 836 7.24 35.12 26.17
N VAL A 837 6.55 35.88 25.34
CA VAL A 837 5.42 35.39 24.52
C VAL A 837 5.83 35.00 23.10
N ALA A 838 7.12 35.16 22.78
CA ALA A 838 7.69 34.91 21.47
C ALA A 838 9.12 34.36 21.62
N VAL A 839 9.45 33.33 20.86
CA VAL A 839 10.77 32.69 20.82
C VAL A 839 11.15 32.47 19.36
N ASP A 840 12.30 32.98 18.94
CA ASP A 840 12.83 32.67 17.62
C ASP A 840 13.44 31.27 17.61
N ILE A 841 12.98 30.44 16.68
CA ILE A 841 13.32 29.02 16.60
C ILE A 841 13.94 28.72 15.23
N THR A 842 14.91 27.81 15.23
CA THR A 842 15.41 27.17 14.01
C THR A 842 15.23 25.66 14.16
N VAL A 843 14.38 25.07 13.31
CA VAL A 843 14.13 23.63 13.33
C VAL A 843 14.93 23.00 12.18
N PRO A 844 15.86 22.05 12.45
CA PRO A 844 16.64 21.40 11.40
C PRO A 844 15.77 20.68 10.37
N ARG A 845 16.32 20.39 9.18
CA ARG A 845 15.66 19.55 8.15
C ARG A 845 15.18 18.23 8.74
N TYR A 846 13.93 17.86 8.48
CA TYR A 846 13.27 16.69 9.09
C TYR A 846 13.54 16.55 10.60
N GLY A 847 13.75 17.68 11.27
CA GLY A 847 14.23 17.76 12.65
C GLY A 847 13.10 17.95 13.65
N ILE A 848 13.52 18.14 14.90
CA ILE A 848 12.65 18.36 16.05
C ILE A 848 13.26 19.44 16.96
N LYS A 849 12.41 20.27 17.56
CA LYS A 849 12.74 21.15 18.69
C LYS A 849 11.68 21.00 19.77
N VAL A 850 12.09 20.91 21.03
CA VAL A 850 11.16 20.68 22.14
C VAL A 850 11.31 21.80 23.16
N TYR A 851 10.22 22.47 23.48
CA TYR A 851 10.18 23.59 24.43
C TYR A 851 9.31 23.22 25.63
N ALA A 852 9.83 23.49 26.82
CA ALA A 852 9.12 23.46 28.09
C ALA A 852 8.85 24.90 28.55
N VAL A 853 7.59 25.20 28.91
CA VAL A 853 7.17 26.50 29.44
C VAL A 853 6.60 26.32 30.84
N ASP A 854 7.30 26.87 31.83
CA ASP A 854 6.88 26.84 33.24
C ASP A 854 5.81 27.92 33.51
N LEU A 855 4.71 27.53 34.18
CA LEU A 855 3.51 28.35 34.48
C LEU A 855 3.57 29.00 35.86
#